data_AF-A0A2V9C196-F1
#
_entry.id   AF-A0A2V9C196-F1
#
_cell.length_a   1.000
_cell.length_b   1.000
_cell.length_c   1.000
_cell.angle_alpha   90.00
_cell.angle_beta   90.00
_cell.angle_gamma   90.00
#
_symmetry.space_group_name_H-M   'P 1'
#
loop_
_entity.id
_entity.type
_entity.pdbx_description
1 polymer ?
#
loop_
_entity_poly.entity_id
_entity_poly.type
_entity_poly.pdbx_seq_one_letter_code
_entity_poly.pdbx_strand_id
1 'polypeptide(L)'
;GYWSALVLDQALVDLLISPLLGASLRGWQLSPFLVSIEMGEPKNARAGETLITVLPLLLQILFLIVLAGVGSKVRRTFVQVWLQFTGLWTILLLGLRVLLLFYTGGGRLGRLLTTLAGRPASSLAGRLAEAALASLLLLALGRICMGHLIAAARSGWLPPRRPWLPLLMLTTPVLLIVVGVLDVFHRIHFIGLRELLILLTPAAACLLLGLLGLTWKPQRTLESMQSGFNSGGALAAICISAALYTGLHESPSLKLWLAESRLERSSFTHYEILYDPHGFSAEFIGKFATAREAMLANLARRLNASLDHVRLRVILYSSLQAKRSATGNSRPYLVEGQTLRAVLGGSLAEVDPAADAAALLNADWGPAGSARMGEWVSRWLAGEWRGRTLEQWAGQIEREGGHYTLAQLVDHSSDGYLSPLVRNPLGGAWVGTVFERLGLPAVRKLYGAKPTDINLGGLARLLGAEPSQLERDWKQWASAVGSRASADPPRQRPLDGNFFFRGISFSFEGWLGHTGGYSSPEAASELNHFLEMGVNAIAVVPYGFTRASGSEALSYTGTAESDEEMSEAVYRAHHLGMKVLLKPQLWVSRGEFTGAIKFEDPAKRAAWMSKYREFILHYARLAELGGFDLLSIGTELEGVTPYEEEWRRIIADVRRVYHGPITYAANWGKEIESIRFWDALDYVSVNNYYPLAEKPSARVEELLPGAERWAERLGATSHRWQKPLLFTEVGYPSVRGGASQPWFEDRTRGLDLQEQAAAYEATFRAFCSRPWFRGMFWWKWPSNGLGGGPQDASYTPRRKPAEEIVRAWFTRLARDSKVSASEAP
;
A
#
# COMPACT_ATOMS: atom_id res chain seq x y z
N GLY A 1 29.91 36.43 -26.01
CA GLY A 1 29.59 35.93 -24.66
C GLY A 1 28.57 34.81 -24.76
N TYR A 2 27.30 35.13 -24.50
CA TYR A 2 26.17 34.18 -24.61
C TYR A 2 26.07 33.51 -25.99
N TRP A 3 26.10 34.29 -27.08
CA TRP A 3 26.08 33.77 -28.46
C TRP A 3 27.35 32.99 -28.86
N SER A 4 28.50 33.27 -28.23
CA SER A 4 29.77 32.57 -28.51
C SER A 4 29.84 31.21 -27.81
N ALA A 5 29.25 31.11 -26.60
CA ALA A 5 29.09 29.85 -25.87
C ALA A 5 28.11 28.91 -26.60
N LEU A 6 27.05 29.47 -27.18
CA LEU A 6 26.08 28.75 -28.01
C LEU A 6 26.68 28.13 -29.27
N VAL A 7 27.59 28.84 -29.95
CA VAL A 7 28.30 28.34 -31.14
C VAL A 7 29.37 27.30 -30.77
N LEU A 8 30.02 27.45 -29.61
CA LEU A 8 30.96 26.45 -29.08
C LEU A 8 30.24 25.15 -28.67
N ASP A 9 29.06 25.23 -28.05
CA ASP A 9 28.21 24.08 -27.74
C ASP A 9 27.74 23.37 -29.02
N GLN A 10 27.35 24.11 -30.05
CA GLN A 10 26.97 23.56 -31.35
C GLN A 10 28.13 22.75 -31.99
N ALA A 11 29.34 23.32 -32.00
CA ALA A 11 30.51 22.64 -32.54
C ALA A 11 30.92 21.41 -31.71
N LEU A 12 30.84 21.47 -30.38
CA LEU A 12 31.20 20.36 -29.49
C LEU A 12 30.19 19.20 -29.54
N VAL A 13 28.90 19.48 -29.65
CA VAL A 13 27.87 18.44 -29.76
C VAL A 13 28.03 17.67 -31.08
N ASP A 14 28.28 18.38 -32.19
CA ASP A 14 28.47 17.77 -33.51
C ASP A 14 29.81 17.03 -33.66
N LEU A 15 30.93 17.59 -33.16
CA LEU A 15 32.27 17.00 -33.32
C LEU A 15 32.61 15.89 -32.31
N LEU A 16 32.07 15.94 -31.09
CA LEU A 16 32.44 15.01 -30.01
C LEU A 16 31.29 14.11 -29.57
N ILE A 17 30.07 14.63 -29.42
CA ILE A 17 28.99 13.91 -28.72
C ILE A 17 28.18 13.01 -29.67
N SER A 18 27.81 13.51 -30.86
CA SER A 18 27.08 12.73 -31.86
C SER A 18 27.83 11.45 -32.29
N PRO A 19 29.16 11.47 -32.50
CA PRO A 19 29.95 10.26 -32.76
C PRO A 19 30.05 9.30 -31.56
N LEU A 20 30.17 9.83 -30.33
CA LEU A 20 30.29 9.04 -29.09
C LEU A 20 28.99 8.30 -28.72
N LEU A 21 27.83 8.88 -29.03
CA LEU A 21 26.52 8.29 -28.76
C LEU A 21 25.95 7.49 -29.94
N GLY A 22 26.58 7.57 -31.11
CA GLY A 22 26.15 6.90 -32.34
C GLY A 22 24.79 7.36 -32.86
N ALA A 23 24.39 8.61 -32.58
CA ALA A 23 23.09 9.18 -32.91
C ALA A 23 23.23 10.48 -33.70
N SER A 24 22.44 10.67 -34.75
CA SER A 24 22.44 11.91 -35.54
C SER A 24 21.59 13.01 -34.88
N LEU A 25 22.09 14.25 -34.92
CA LEU A 25 21.35 15.43 -34.48
C LEU A 25 20.15 15.65 -35.43
N ARG A 26 18.93 15.80 -34.88
CA ARG A 26 17.70 16.02 -35.66
C ARG A 26 17.27 17.49 -35.73
N GLY A 27 17.55 18.28 -34.70
CA GLY A 27 17.19 19.70 -34.66
C GLY A 27 17.54 20.36 -33.34
N TRP A 28 17.38 21.68 -33.24
CA TRP A 28 17.53 22.42 -31.99
C TRP A 28 16.71 23.71 -31.98
N GLN A 29 16.34 24.18 -30.78
CA GLN A 29 15.63 25.43 -30.55
C GLN A 29 16.33 26.28 -29.49
N LEU A 30 16.31 27.60 -29.70
CA LEU A 30 16.97 28.59 -28.86
C LEU A 30 16.00 29.63 -28.33
N SER A 31 16.09 29.92 -27.03
CA SER A 31 15.52 31.12 -26.41
C SER A 31 16.50 31.73 -25.40
N PRO A 32 16.31 33.00 -24.97
CA PRO A 32 17.20 33.68 -24.02
C PRO A 32 17.41 32.94 -22.69
N PHE A 33 16.55 31.96 -22.37
CA PHE A 33 16.58 31.20 -21.12
C PHE A 33 16.66 29.68 -21.34
N LEU A 34 16.72 29.20 -22.59
CA LEU A 34 16.65 27.77 -22.90
C LEU A 34 17.37 27.41 -24.20
N VAL A 35 18.16 26.33 -24.16
CA VAL A 35 18.65 25.62 -25.34
C VAL A 35 18.02 24.23 -25.32
N SER A 36 17.30 23.86 -26.38
CA SER A 36 16.71 22.53 -26.55
C SER A 36 17.34 21.84 -27.74
N ILE A 37 17.74 20.57 -27.58
CA ILE A 37 18.45 19.78 -28.59
C ILE A 37 17.63 18.52 -28.84
N GLU A 38 17.26 18.28 -30.10
CA GLU A 38 16.62 17.05 -30.56
C GLU A 38 17.67 16.14 -31.21
N MET A 39 17.88 14.97 -30.59
CA MET A 39 18.76 13.90 -31.10
C MET A 39 17.92 12.74 -31.62
N GLY A 40 18.45 11.98 -32.58
CA GLY A 40 17.97 10.62 -32.87
C GLY A 40 18.20 9.66 -31.69
N GLU A 41 17.60 8.48 -31.72
CA GLU A 41 17.74 7.51 -30.63
C GLU A 41 19.21 7.07 -30.43
N PRO A 42 19.79 7.27 -29.23
CA PRO A 42 21.16 6.84 -28.95
C PRO A 42 21.24 5.33 -28.70
N LYS A 43 22.30 4.69 -29.20
CA LYS A 43 22.53 3.24 -29.03
C LYS A 43 22.63 2.79 -27.57
N ASN A 44 22.90 3.71 -26.64
CA ASN A 44 22.95 3.44 -25.21
C ASN A 44 22.04 4.42 -24.44
N ALA A 45 20.74 4.11 -24.42
CA ALA A 45 19.66 5.00 -23.98
C ALA A 45 19.88 5.62 -22.58
N ARG A 46 20.39 4.85 -21.61
CA ARG A 46 20.62 5.34 -20.23
C ARG A 46 21.75 6.37 -20.12
N ALA A 47 22.85 6.17 -20.84
CA ALA A 47 23.97 7.12 -20.84
C ALA A 47 23.62 8.38 -21.64
N GLY A 48 22.93 8.21 -22.77
CA GLY A 48 22.42 9.30 -23.61
C GLY A 48 21.44 10.21 -22.86
N GLU A 49 20.41 9.67 -22.21
CA GLU A 49 19.43 10.45 -21.45
C GLU A 49 20.06 11.23 -20.28
N THR A 50 21.03 10.61 -19.60
CA THR A 50 21.73 11.24 -18.46
C THR A 50 22.60 12.42 -18.93
N LEU A 51 23.33 12.26 -20.04
CA LEU A 51 24.14 13.34 -20.60
C LEU A 51 23.26 14.49 -21.12
N ILE A 52 22.17 14.19 -21.83
CA ILE A 52 21.25 15.19 -22.40
C ILE A 52 20.59 16.03 -21.29
N THR A 53 20.31 15.43 -20.13
CA THR A 53 19.62 16.13 -19.02
C THR A 53 20.58 16.92 -18.14
N VAL A 54 21.80 16.43 -17.91
CA VAL A 54 22.73 16.98 -16.92
C VAL A 54 23.72 17.98 -17.52
N LEU A 55 24.14 17.77 -18.76
CA LEU A 55 25.19 18.55 -19.41
C LEU A 55 24.81 20.02 -19.68
N PRO A 56 23.58 20.35 -20.14
CA PRO A 56 23.17 21.76 -20.31
C PRO A 56 23.18 22.54 -18.98
N LEU A 57 22.86 21.86 -17.87
CA LEU A 57 22.85 22.44 -16.54
C LEU A 57 24.29 22.73 -16.05
N LEU A 58 25.22 21.79 -16.29
CA LEU A 58 26.64 21.96 -15.97
C LEU A 58 27.31 23.05 -16.81
N LEU A 59 26.97 23.14 -18.09
CA LEU A 59 27.48 24.17 -19.00
C LEU A 59 26.94 25.56 -18.64
N GLN A 60 25.67 25.67 -18.23
CA GLN A 60 25.12 26.92 -17.67
C GLN A 60 25.84 27.35 -16.40
N ILE A 61 26.14 26.42 -15.49
CA ILE A 61 26.90 26.71 -14.26
C ILE A 61 28.32 27.18 -14.62
N LEU A 62 29.01 26.49 -15.53
CA LEU A 62 30.35 26.86 -15.97
C LEU A 62 30.37 28.24 -16.65
N PHE A 63 29.38 28.53 -17.50
CA PHE A 63 29.22 29.83 -18.14
C PHE A 63 28.97 30.95 -17.12
N LEU A 64 28.14 30.73 -16.10
CA LEU A 64 27.90 31.70 -15.03
C LEU A 64 29.15 31.96 -14.18
N ILE A 65 29.97 30.93 -13.93
CA ILE A 65 31.28 31.08 -13.27
C ILE A 65 32.21 31.96 -14.13
N VAL A 66 32.25 31.71 -15.44
CA VAL A 66 33.03 32.52 -16.39
C VAL A 66 32.49 33.96 -16.46
N LEU A 67 31.16 34.15 -16.47
CA LEU A 67 30.53 35.47 -16.51
C LEU A 67 30.82 36.27 -15.23
N ALA A 68 30.82 35.62 -14.07
CA ALA A 68 31.21 36.23 -12.79
C ALA A 68 32.72 36.57 -12.76
N GLY A 69 33.56 35.70 -13.34
CA GLY A 69 35.00 35.90 -13.49
C GLY A 69 35.39 36.96 -14.54
N VAL A 70 34.55 37.20 -15.55
CA VAL A 70 34.71 38.30 -16.52
C VAL A 70 34.14 39.59 -15.95
N GLY A 71 33.01 39.53 -15.25
CA GLY A 71 32.42 40.65 -14.51
C GLY A 71 33.40 41.28 -13.54
N SER A 72 34.23 40.47 -12.87
CA SER A 72 35.29 40.95 -11.96
C SER A 72 36.39 41.79 -12.63
N LYS A 73 36.47 41.78 -13.96
CA LYS A 73 37.46 42.52 -14.76
C LYS A 73 36.86 43.73 -15.50
N VAL A 74 35.56 43.98 -15.37
CA VAL A 74 34.87 45.10 -16.03
C VAL A 74 35.15 46.41 -15.28
N ARG A 75 35.73 47.41 -15.97
CA ARG A 75 36.12 48.70 -15.36
C ARG A 75 34.95 49.56 -14.86
N ARG A 76 33.74 49.36 -15.39
CA ARG A 76 32.52 50.05 -14.91
C ARG A 76 31.92 49.28 -13.75
N THR A 77 32.12 49.81 -12.55
CA THR A 77 31.81 49.18 -11.26
C THR A 77 30.35 48.72 -11.11
N PHE A 78 29.39 49.46 -11.70
CA PHE A 78 27.97 49.06 -11.69
C PHE A 78 27.71 47.75 -12.44
N VAL A 79 28.27 47.61 -13.64
CA VAL A 79 28.08 46.42 -14.50
C VAL A 79 28.80 45.22 -13.88
N GLN A 80 29.98 45.45 -13.28
CA GLN A 80 30.72 44.46 -12.52
C GLN A 80 29.90 43.89 -11.35
N VAL A 81 29.35 44.76 -10.49
CA VAL A 81 28.56 44.33 -9.32
C VAL A 81 27.26 43.64 -9.74
N TRP A 82 26.56 44.16 -10.75
CA TRP A 82 25.32 43.57 -11.23
C TRP A 82 25.52 42.17 -11.84
N LEU A 83 26.57 41.99 -12.65
CA LEU A 83 26.91 40.68 -13.23
C LEU A 83 27.36 39.67 -12.16
N GLN A 84 28.12 40.12 -11.16
CA GLN A 84 28.55 39.25 -10.07
C GLN A 84 27.39 38.84 -9.16
N PHE A 85 26.53 39.79 -8.78
CA PHE A 85 25.39 39.53 -7.93
C PHE A 85 24.35 38.64 -8.63
N THR A 86 24.00 38.95 -9.88
CA THR A 86 23.06 38.14 -10.68
C THR A 86 23.63 36.74 -10.94
N GLY A 87 24.94 36.62 -11.22
CA GLY A 87 25.62 35.33 -11.40
C GLY A 87 25.58 34.45 -10.14
N LEU A 88 25.94 35.02 -8.98
CA LEU A 88 25.93 34.29 -7.69
C LEU A 88 24.51 33.84 -7.30
N TRP A 89 23.49 34.68 -7.50
CA TRP A 89 22.10 34.32 -7.17
C TRP A 89 21.48 33.34 -8.14
N THR A 90 21.84 33.39 -9.43
CA THR A 90 21.38 32.40 -10.41
C THR A 90 21.97 31.02 -10.12
N ILE A 91 23.24 30.96 -9.68
CA ILE A 91 23.88 29.72 -9.19
C ILE A 91 23.13 29.18 -7.96
N LEU A 92 22.72 30.05 -7.03
CA LEU A 92 21.94 29.69 -5.85
C LEU A 92 20.57 29.07 -6.21
N LEU A 93 19.85 29.66 -7.18
CA LEU A 93 18.55 29.19 -7.66
C LEU A 93 18.66 27.85 -8.41
N LEU A 94 19.69 27.68 -9.24
CA LEU A 94 19.98 26.41 -9.91
C LEU A 94 20.35 25.32 -8.90
N GLY A 95 21.15 25.66 -7.88
CA GLY A 95 21.47 24.75 -6.77
C GLY A 95 20.22 24.32 -6.00
N LEU A 96 19.34 25.26 -5.65
CA LEU A 96 18.07 24.98 -4.96
C LEU A 96 17.13 24.11 -5.80
N ARG A 97 17.09 24.31 -7.13
CA ARG A 97 16.30 23.50 -8.07
C ARG A 97 16.81 22.06 -8.15
N VAL A 98 18.13 21.86 -8.20
CA VAL A 98 18.75 20.53 -8.12
C VAL A 98 18.40 19.87 -6.77
N LEU A 99 18.41 20.64 -5.69
CA LEU A 99 18.09 20.18 -4.34
C LEU A 99 16.61 19.80 -4.15
N LEU A 100 15.69 20.53 -4.78
CA LEU A 100 14.25 20.23 -4.80
C LEU A 100 13.92 18.96 -5.60
N LEU A 101 14.60 18.75 -6.73
CA LEU A 101 14.52 17.52 -7.52
C LEU A 101 15.11 16.32 -6.78
N PHE A 102 16.05 16.57 -5.87
CA PHE A 102 16.64 15.58 -4.99
C PHE A 102 15.73 15.23 -3.80
N TYR A 103 15.17 16.23 -3.11
CA TYR A 103 14.31 16.08 -1.93
C TYR A 103 12.95 15.42 -2.22
N THR A 104 12.34 15.73 -3.36
CA THR A 104 11.02 15.17 -3.71
C THR A 104 11.08 13.71 -4.16
N GLY A 105 12.27 13.16 -4.46
CA GLY A 105 12.45 11.81 -4.99
C GLY A 105 11.73 11.51 -6.32
N GLY A 106 10.92 12.45 -6.82
CA GLY A 106 9.99 12.27 -7.94
C GLY A 106 10.64 12.41 -9.31
N GLY A 107 11.93 12.77 -9.37
CA GLY A 107 12.70 12.90 -10.61
C GLY A 107 13.68 11.74 -10.83
N ARG A 108 13.95 11.41 -12.11
CA ARG A 108 14.96 10.39 -12.47
C ARG A 108 16.39 10.75 -11.99
N LEU A 109 16.69 12.04 -11.84
CA LEU A 109 17.96 12.55 -11.28
C LEU A 109 18.12 12.25 -9.78
N GLY A 110 17.06 12.42 -9.00
CA GLY A 110 17.05 12.07 -7.56
C GLY A 110 17.36 10.59 -7.35
N ARG A 111 16.76 9.71 -8.17
CA ARG A 111 17.02 8.26 -8.15
C ARG A 111 18.47 7.91 -8.53
N LEU A 112 19.04 8.54 -9.55
CA LEU A 112 20.42 8.28 -9.97
C LEU A 112 21.43 8.64 -8.87
N LEU A 113 21.25 9.81 -8.24
CA LEU A 113 22.17 10.30 -7.22
C LEU A 113 22.02 9.54 -5.88
N THR A 114 20.81 9.10 -5.51
CA THR A 114 20.63 8.18 -4.37
C THR A 114 21.30 6.82 -4.59
N THR A 115 21.40 6.38 -5.84
CA THR A 115 22.09 5.14 -6.21
C THR A 115 23.61 5.29 -6.07
N LEU A 116 24.16 6.46 -6.42
CA LEU A 116 25.58 6.78 -6.26
C LEU A 116 25.99 7.02 -4.79
N ALA A 117 25.08 7.54 -3.96
CA ALA A 117 25.34 7.80 -2.54
C ALA A 117 25.24 6.55 -1.63
N GLY A 118 24.82 5.40 -2.17
CA GLY A 118 24.80 4.11 -1.47
C GLY A 118 23.81 4.02 -0.30
N ARG A 119 22.91 5.00 -0.12
CA ARG A 119 21.88 4.99 0.94
C ARG A 119 20.55 5.52 0.41
N PRO A 120 19.41 4.94 0.80
CA PRO A 120 18.11 5.42 0.35
C PRO A 120 17.77 6.76 1.02
N ALA A 121 17.26 7.72 0.22
CA ALA A 121 16.76 9.03 0.66
C ALA A 121 15.60 8.96 1.67
N SER A 122 15.06 7.77 1.94
CA SER A 122 14.06 7.53 2.98
C SER A 122 14.65 7.42 4.39
N SER A 123 15.97 7.26 4.55
CA SER A 123 16.59 7.16 5.87
C SER A 123 16.75 8.53 6.53
N LEU A 124 16.41 8.60 7.83
CA LEU A 124 16.52 9.82 8.66
C LEU A 124 17.92 10.46 8.58
N ALA A 125 18.97 9.63 8.58
CA ALA A 125 20.36 10.09 8.49
C ALA A 125 20.70 10.70 7.11
N GLY A 126 20.13 10.17 6.02
CA GLY A 126 20.28 10.74 4.67
C GLY A 126 19.64 12.12 4.59
N ARG A 127 18.37 12.23 4.99
CA ARG A 127 17.61 13.49 4.98
C ARG A 127 18.24 14.58 5.87
N LEU A 128 18.82 14.20 7.01
CA LEU A 128 19.55 15.12 7.90
C LEU A 128 20.88 15.59 7.31
N ALA A 129 21.66 14.70 6.69
CA ALA A 129 22.90 15.06 6.01
C ALA A 129 22.64 16.00 4.81
N GLU A 130 21.54 15.75 4.09
CA GLU A 130 21.11 16.50 2.92
C GLU A 130 20.65 17.93 3.28
N ALA A 131 19.80 18.08 4.30
CA ALA A 131 19.35 19.39 4.78
C ALA A 131 20.51 20.22 5.38
N ALA A 132 21.44 19.57 6.08
CA ALA A 132 22.63 20.22 6.62
C ALA A 132 23.57 20.71 5.51
N LEU A 133 23.81 19.90 4.47
CA LEU A 133 24.66 20.26 3.33
C LEU A 133 24.07 21.41 2.51
N ALA A 134 22.76 21.38 2.25
CA ALA A 134 22.04 22.43 1.55
C ALA A 134 22.15 23.79 2.27
N SER A 135 21.97 23.76 3.59
CA SER A 135 22.00 24.96 4.42
C SER A 135 23.41 25.51 4.59
N LEU A 136 24.43 24.64 4.63
CA LEU A 136 25.85 25.02 4.58
C LEU A 136 26.21 25.77 3.30
N LEU A 137 25.75 25.26 2.15
CA LEU A 137 25.97 25.89 0.85
C LEU A 137 25.29 27.26 0.76
N LEU A 138 24.04 27.37 1.21
CA LEU A 138 23.30 28.65 1.25
C LEU A 138 23.97 29.67 2.18
N LEU A 139 24.46 29.25 3.35
CA LEU A 139 25.21 30.10 4.27
C LEU A 139 26.54 30.58 3.70
N ALA A 140 27.32 29.68 3.11
CA ALA A 140 28.62 30.02 2.51
C ALA A 140 28.44 31.05 1.38
N LEU A 141 27.45 30.85 0.52
CA LEU A 141 27.12 31.75 -0.59
C LEU A 141 26.55 33.09 -0.07
N GLY A 142 25.70 33.07 0.95
CA GLY A 142 25.20 34.28 1.61
C GLY A 142 26.31 35.12 2.23
N ARG A 143 27.33 34.47 2.83
CA ARG A 143 28.50 35.14 3.41
C ARG A 143 29.37 35.82 2.34
N ILE A 144 29.58 35.15 1.21
CA ILE A 144 30.33 35.70 0.07
C ILE A 144 29.59 36.91 -0.50
N CYS A 145 28.27 36.81 -0.69
CA CYS A 145 27.45 37.90 -1.19
C CYS A 145 27.45 39.11 -0.23
N MET A 146 27.29 38.87 1.08
CA MET A 146 27.30 39.92 2.10
C MET A 146 28.69 40.59 2.22
N GLY A 147 29.77 39.81 2.15
CA GLY A 147 31.14 40.33 2.18
C GLY A 147 31.43 41.26 0.99
N HIS A 148 30.95 40.91 -0.20
CA HIS A 148 31.06 41.77 -1.38
C HIS A 148 30.14 42.99 -1.32
N LEU A 149 28.94 42.87 -0.76
CA LEU A 149 28.02 44.01 -0.57
C LEU A 149 28.61 45.04 0.41
N ILE A 150 29.23 44.58 1.50
CA ILE A 150 29.89 45.43 2.50
C ILE A 150 31.15 46.08 1.90
N ALA A 151 31.93 45.35 1.11
CA ALA A 151 33.09 45.89 0.41
C ALA A 151 32.69 46.99 -0.60
N ALA A 152 31.57 46.79 -1.31
CA ALA A 152 31.01 47.79 -2.21
C ALA A 152 30.41 48.99 -1.46
N ALA A 153 29.78 48.79 -0.30
CA ALA A 153 29.28 49.89 0.52
C ALA A 153 30.42 50.75 1.10
N ARG A 154 31.54 50.13 1.49
CA ARG A 154 32.74 50.81 2.03
C ARG A 154 33.53 51.60 0.98
N SER A 155 33.41 51.27 -0.30
CA SER A 155 34.05 52.04 -1.39
C SER A 155 33.29 53.32 -1.78
N GLY A 156 32.28 53.73 -0.99
CA GLY A 156 31.54 54.98 -1.19
C GLY A 156 30.41 54.90 -2.22
N TRP A 157 30.00 53.68 -2.60
CA TRP A 157 29.14 53.43 -3.75
C TRP A 157 27.63 53.59 -3.53
N LEU A 158 27.13 53.66 -2.29
CA LEU A 158 25.70 53.92 -2.07
C LEU A 158 25.45 55.43 -2.07
N PRO A 159 24.92 56.03 -3.16
CA PRO A 159 24.65 57.45 -3.18
C PRO A 159 23.61 57.77 -2.09
N PRO A 160 23.88 58.72 -1.18
CA PRO A 160 22.98 59.02 -0.05
C PRO A 160 21.60 59.55 -0.48
N ARG A 161 21.37 59.78 -1.77
CA ARG A 161 20.15 60.41 -2.32
C ARG A 161 19.18 59.48 -3.05
N ARG A 162 19.41 58.17 -3.12
CA ARG A 162 18.47 57.22 -3.77
C ARG A 162 18.29 55.91 -2.96
N PRO A 163 17.54 55.95 -1.84
CA PRO A 163 17.37 54.80 -0.93
C PRO A 163 16.60 53.61 -1.53
N TRP A 164 15.90 53.80 -2.64
CA TRP A 164 15.14 52.74 -3.32
C TRP A 164 16.03 51.77 -4.12
N LEU A 165 17.26 52.15 -4.47
CA LEU A 165 18.17 51.31 -5.27
C LEU A 165 18.65 50.06 -4.51
N PRO A 166 19.15 50.15 -3.26
CA PRO A 166 19.44 48.96 -2.45
C PRO A 166 18.17 48.15 -2.14
N LEU A 167 17.02 48.81 -1.98
CA LEU A 167 15.73 48.12 -1.80
C LEU A 167 15.36 47.30 -3.05
N LEU A 168 15.56 47.83 -4.25
CA LEU A 168 15.33 47.14 -5.52
C LEU A 168 16.28 45.93 -5.68
N MET A 169 17.56 46.09 -5.31
CA MET A 169 18.55 45.01 -5.37
C MET A 169 18.28 43.89 -4.35
N LEU A 170 17.60 44.18 -3.24
CA LEU A 170 17.15 43.19 -2.25
C LEU A 170 15.79 42.55 -2.59
N THR A 171 14.88 43.28 -3.22
CA THR A 171 13.50 42.80 -3.50
C THR A 171 13.37 42.06 -4.82
N THR A 172 14.18 42.40 -5.84
CA THR A 172 14.16 41.72 -7.15
C THR A 172 14.46 40.21 -7.06
N PRO A 173 15.43 39.73 -6.26
CA PRO A 173 15.69 38.30 -6.08
C PRO A 173 14.53 37.56 -5.40
N VAL A 174 13.83 38.22 -4.47
CA VAL A 174 12.68 37.65 -3.76
C VAL A 174 11.51 37.49 -4.71
N LEU A 175 11.27 38.48 -5.58
CA LEU A 175 10.24 38.40 -6.60
C LEU A 175 10.54 37.26 -7.59
N LEU A 176 11.81 37.08 -7.97
CA LEU A 176 12.24 35.98 -8.85
C LEU A 176 12.10 34.60 -8.18
N ILE A 177 12.33 34.49 -6.87
CA ILE A 177 12.06 33.27 -6.08
C ILE A 177 10.56 32.96 -6.06
N VAL A 178 9.73 33.96 -5.75
CA VAL A 178 8.27 33.80 -5.70
C VAL A 178 7.74 33.40 -7.07
N VAL A 179 8.17 34.06 -8.15
CA VAL A 179 7.77 33.72 -9.53
C VAL A 179 8.29 32.34 -9.97
N GLY A 180 9.54 31.99 -9.64
CA GLY A 180 10.11 30.68 -9.96
C GLY A 180 9.45 29.52 -9.21
N VAL A 181 9.09 29.73 -7.93
CA VAL A 181 8.31 28.77 -7.15
C VAL A 181 6.89 28.66 -7.72
N LEU A 182 6.22 29.77 -8.05
CA LEU A 182 4.88 29.77 -8.64
C LEU A 182 4.83 29.11 -10.04
N ASP A 183 5.84 29.28 -10.91
CA ASP A 183 5.91 28.62 -12.23
C ASP A 183 6.17 27.10 -12.11
N VAL A 184 6.99 26.67 -11.15
CA VAL A 184 7.17 25.24 -10.83
C VAL A 184 5.87 24.63 -10.32
N PHE A 185 5.09 25.37 -9.52
CA PHE A 185 3.80 24.92 -9.00
C PHE A 185 2.71 24.87 -10.08
N HIS A 186 2.65 25.83 -11.01
CA HIS A 186 1.68 25.81 -12.11
C HIS A 186 1.81 24.55 -12.98
N ARG A 187 3.02 23.97 -13.06
CA ARG A 187 3.32 22.76 -13.83
C ARG A 187 3.25 21.46 -13.02
N ILE A 188 3.09 21.52 -11.69
CA ILE A 188 2.98 20.34 -10.81
C ILE A 188 1.62 20.41 -10.08
N HIS A 189 0.60 19.74 -10.63
CA HIS A 189 -0.79 19.78 -10.15
C HIS A 189 -1.05 19.09 -8.78
N PHE A 190 -0.03 18.90 -7.92
CA PHE A 190 -0.08 17.97 -6.78
C PHE A 190 0.43 18.51 -5.44
N ILE A 191 0.67 19.81 -5.31
CA ILE A 191 1.22 20.37 -4.06
C ILE A 191 0.23 21.35 -3.45
N GLY A 192 -0.21 21.08 -2.20
CA GLY A 192 -1.17 21.90 -1.47
C GLY A 192 -0.58 23.23 -0.97
N LEU A 193 -1.47 24.14 -0.54
CA LEU A 193 -1.11 25.47 -0.01
C LEU A 193 -0.17 25.38 1.21
N ARG A 194 -0.20 24.25 1.92
CA ARG A 194 0.60 23.96 3.11
C ARG A 194 2.09 23.77 2.79
N GLU A 195 2.40 23.02 1.74
CA GLU A 195 3.76 22.75 1.28
C GLU A 195 4.39 24.00 0.62
N LEU A 196 3.56 24.88 0.03
CA LEU A 196 3.95 26.20 -0.48
C LEU A 196 4.46 27.14 0.63
N LEU A 197 3.73 27.22 1.75
CA LEU A 197 4.13 28.04 2.90
C LEU A 197 5.43 27.53 3.55
N ILE A 198 5.62 26.20 3.60
CA ILE A 198 6.83 25.56 4.13
C ILE A 198 8.09 25.96 3.34
N LEU A 199 7.98 26.07 2.01
CA LEU A 199 9.11 26.44 1.14
C LEU A 199 9.47 27.94 1.17
N LEU A 200 8.49 28.81 1.43
CA LEU A 200 8.70 30.26 1.45
C LEU A 200 9.22 30.78 2.80
N THR A 201 9.10 30.00 3.87
CA THR A 201 9.46 30.41 5.25
C THR A 201 10.96 30.73 5.43
N PRO A 202 11.91 29.93 4.91
CA PRO A 202 13.34 30.25 5.01
C PRO A 202 13.72 31.50 4.20
N ALA A 203 13.08 31.69 3.04
CA ALA A 203 13.28 32.88 2.21
C ALA A 203 12.76 34.14 2.91
N ALA A 204 11.59 34.08 3.54
CA ALA A 204 11.02 35.16 4.33
C ALA A 204 11.88 35.50 5.56
N ALA A 205 12.43 34.50 6.25
CA ALA A 205 13.32 34.69 7.40
C ALA A 205 14.65 35.38 7.02
N CYS A 206 15.27 34.98 5.90
CA CYS A 206 16.46 35.66 5.37
C CYS A 206 16.19 37.13 4.99
N LEU A 207 15.00 37.41 4.46
CA LEU A 207 14.55 38.75 4.10
C LEU A 207 14.34 39.64 5.34
N LEU A 208 13.72 39.07 6.38
CA LEU A 208 13.50 39.76 7.66
C LEU A 208 14.82 40.08 8.37
N LEU A 209 15.78 39.15 8.36
CA LEU A 209 17.12 39.35 8.92
C LEU A 209 17.94 40.38 8.13
N GLY A 210 17.81 40.40 6.80
CA GLY A 210 18.42 41.42 5.95
C GLY A 210 17.84 42.82 6.18
N LEU A 211 16.52 42.93 6.36
CA LEU A 211 15.84 44.19 6.69
C LEU A 211 16.18 44.68 8.10
N LEU A 212 16.21 43.78 9.09
CA LEU A 212 16.64 44.12 10.46
C LEU A 212 18.10 44.60 10.50
N GLY A 213 18.98 43.97 9.73
CA GLY A 213 20.38 44.39 9.58
C GLY A 213 20.56 45.78 8.95
N LEU A 214 19.62 46.22 8.10
CA LEU A 214 19.64 47.56 7.49
C LEU A 214 19.11 48.65 8.42
N THR A 215 18.20 48.30 9.36
CA THR A 215 17.65 49.25 10.33
C THR A 215 18.56 49.51 11.54
N TRP A 216 19.61 48.71 11.74
CA TRP A 216 20.52 48.84 12.88
C TRP A 216 21.67 49.79 12.55
N LYS A 217 21.77 50.92 13.28
CA LYS A 217 22.71 52.03 12.99
C LYS A 217 24.17 51.55 12.82
N PRO A 218 24.92 52.04 11.81
CA PRO A 218 26.01 51.29 11.21
C PRO A 218 27.42 51.77 11.59
N GLN A 219 27.66 52.27 12.81
CA GLN A 219 28.91 53.02 13.04
C GLN A 219 29.85 52.57 14.16
N ARG A 220 29.55 51.59 15.02
CA ARG A 220 30.56 51.20 16.04
C ARG A 220 30.76 49.71 16.36
N THR A 221 30.12 48.78 15.66
CA THR A 221 30.24 47.35 16.01
C THR A 221 30.31 46.43 14.78
N LEU A 222 31.06 46.82 13.74
CA LEU A 222 31.39 45.86 12.68
C LEU A 222 32.59 44.95 13.04
N GLU A 223 33.45 45.38 13.98
CA GLU A 223 34.59 44.56 14.44
C GLU A 223 34.17 43.53 15.50
N SER A 224 33.19 43.82 16.36
CA SER A 224 32.67 42.85 17.33
C SER A 224 31.73 41.81 16.73
N MET A 225 31.15 42.06 15.55
CA MET A 225 30.35 41.06 14.83
C MET A 225 31.20 40.06 14.03
N GLN A 226 32.49 40.32 13.79
CA GLN A 226 33.39 39.32 13.19
C GLN A 226 33.63 38.12 14.12
N SER A 227 33.50 38.28 15.44
CA SER A 227 33.71 37.22 16.43
C SER A 227 32.42 36.49 16.88
N GLY A 228 31.23 37.03 16.60
CA GLY A 228 29.97 36.52 17.17
C GLY A 228 29.25 35.42 16.38
N PHE A 229 29.55 35.25 15.10
CA PHE A 229 28.97 34.16 14.29
C PHE A 229 30.09 33.37 13.62
N ASN A 230 30.77 32.51 14.40
CA ASN A 230 31.65 31.52 13.81
C ASN A 230 30.81 30.56 12.94
N SER A 231 31.40 30.03 11.85
CA SER A 231 30.71 29.12 10.91
C SER A 231 30.17 27.87 11.61
N GLY A 232 30.74 27.49 12.75
CA GLY A 232 30.26 26.41 13.61
C GLY A 232 28.93 26.70 14.29
N GLY A 233 28.69 27.93 14.75
CA GLY A 233 27.47 28.34 15.47
C GLY A 233 26.25 28.47 14.56
N ALA A 234 26.44 29.01 13.35
CA ALA A 234 25.38 29.07 12.34
C ALA A 234 25.02 27.66 11.81
N LEU A 235 26.05 26.83 11.56
CA LEU A 235 25.87 25.43 11.20
C LEU A 235 25.15 24.66 12.32
N ALA A 236 25.56 24.85 13.58
CA ALA A 236 24.94 24.22 14.72
C ALA A 236 23.47 24.62 14.86
N ALA A 237 23.14 25.92 14.79
CA ALA A 237 21.76 26.39 14.92
C ALA A 237 20.83 25.82 13.82
N ILE A 238 21.34 25.66 12.60
CA ILE A 238 20.59 25.10 11.47
C ILE A 238 20.49 23.58 11.55
N CYS A 239 21.57 22.88 11.87
CA CYS A 239 21.52 21.44 12.11
C CYS A 239 20.59 21.13 13.27
N ILE A 240 20.59 21.94 14.33
CA ILE A 240 19.67 21.84 15.46
C ILE A 240 18.23 22.14 15.01
N SER A 241 18.00 23.16 14.18
CA SER A 241 16.66 23.49 13.68
C SER A 241 16.11 22.43 12.71
N ALA A 242 16.94 21.90 11.82
CA ALA A 242 16.58 20.80 10.92
C ALA A 242 16.39 19.48 11.70
N ALA A 243 17.22 19.20 12.70
CA ALA A 243 17.06 18.05 13.58
C ALA A 243 15.81 18.18 14.47
N LEU A 244 15.52 19.36 15.01
CA LEU A 244 14.28 19.66 15.75
C LEU A 244 13.06 19.55 14.84
N TYR A 245 13.11 20.11 13.63
CA TYR A 245 12.01 20.04 12.67
C TYR A 245 11.73 18.61 12.22
N THR A 246 12.77 17.84 11.87
CA THR A 246 12.61 16.43 11.48
C THR A 246 12.21 15.57 12.69
N GLY A 247 12.76 15.86 13.87
CA GLY A 247 12.40 15.22 15.12
C GLY A 247 10.95 15.50 15.52
N LEU A 248 10.45 16.71 15.33
CA LEU A 248 9.05 17.07 15.56
C LEU A 248 8.14 16.46 14.49
N HIS A 249 8.50 16.55 13.21
CA HIS A 249 7.69 16.08 12.09
C HIS A 249 7.59 14.55 12.02
N GLU A 250 8.65 13.82 12.36
CA GLU A 250 8.65 12.35 12.37
C GLU A 250 8.40 11.76 13.75
N SER A 251 8.22 12.59 14.80
CA SER A 251 7.83 12.11 16.12
C SER A 251 6.44 11.45 16.02
N PRO A 252 6.34 10.12 16.21
CA PRO A 252 5.05 9.44 16.26
C PRO A 252 4.17 10.03 17.37
N SER A 253 4.79 10.44 18.49
CA SER A 253 4.12 11.09 19.61
C SER A 253 3.52 12.45 19.22
N LEU A 254 4.19 13.26 18.39
CA LEU A 254 3.63 14.53 17.92
C LEU A 254 2.51 14.30 16.89
N LYS A 255 2.67 13.34 15.97
CA LYS A 255 1.62 12.97 15.01
C LYS A 255 0.36 12.50 15.73
N LEU A 256 0.51 11.63 16.73
CA LEU A 256 -0.58 11.17 17.59
C LEU A 256 -1.20 12.32 18.36
N TRP A 257 -0.38 13.18 18.98
CA TRP A 257 -0.88 14.34 19.73
C TRP A 257 -1.67 15.31 18.84
N LEU A 258 -1.19 15.60 17.62
CA LEU A 258 -1.88 16.44 16.65
C LEU A 258 -3.18 15.81 16.11
N ALA A 259 -3.20 14.48 15.96
CA ALA A 259 -4.42 13.77 15.56
C ALA A 259 -5.45 13.81 16.68
N GLU A 260 -5.02 13.59 17.93
CA GLU A 260 -5.89 13.59 19.12
C GLU A 260 -6.39 14.99 19.50
N SER A 261 -5.63 16.05 19.23
CA SER A 261 -6.03 17.42 19.56
C SER A 261 -7.23 17.93 18.74
N ARG A 262 -7.59 17.22 17.67
CA ARG A 262 -8.76 17.50 16.82
C ARG A 262 -9.99 16.71 17.24
N LEU A 263 -9.86 15.78 18.18
CA LEU A 263 -10.95 14.94 18.63
C LEU A 263 -11.71 15.63 19.78
N GLU A 264 -13.03 15.42 19.80
CA GLU A 264 -13.84 15.77 20.96
C GLU A 264 -13.58 14.77 22.09
N ARG A 265 -13.75 15.23 23.33
CA ARG A 265 -13.50 14.44 24.53
C ARG A 265 -14.76 14.35 25.37
N SER A 266 -15.07 13.15 25.83
CA SER A 266 -16.16 12.90 26.78
C SER A 266 -15.67 11.99 27.90
N SER A 267 -15.94 12.38 29.14
CA SER A 267 -15.50 11.67 30.33
C SER A 267 -16.67 10.99 31.02
N PHE A 268 -16.43 9.75 31.43
CA PHE A 268 -17.36 8.87 32.14
C PHE A 268 -16.65 8.34 33.40
N THR A 269 -17.26 7.39 34.11
CA THR A 269 -16.77 6.91 35.41
C THR A 269 -15.36 6.31 35.31
N HIS A 270 -15.17 5.37 34.37
CA HIS A 270 -13.88 4.71 34.15
C HIS A 270 -13.29 5.00 32.77
N TYR A 271 -14.04 5.66 31.88
CA TYR A 271 -13.63 5.91 30.50
C TYR A 271 -13.44 7.40 30.18
N GLU A 272 -12.33 7.74 29.54
CA GLU A 272 -12.17 8.98 28.76
C GLU A 272 -12.22 8.61 27.27
N ILE A 273 -13.24 9.08 26.55
CA ILE A 273 -13.43 8.76 25.13
C ILE A 273 -13.10 9.97 24.28
N LEU A 274 -12.20 9.79 23.31
CA LEU A 274 -11.88 10.73 22.27
C LEU A 274 -12.43 10.22 20.93
N TYR A 275 -13.13 11.08 20.19
CA TYR A 275 -13.80 10.71 18.95
C TYR A 275 -13.89 11.88 17.96
N ASP A 276 -14.07 11.57 16.68
CA ASP A 276 -14.37 12.57 15.65
C ASP A 276 -15.87 12.90 15.68
N PRO A 277 -16.28 14.15 15.98
CA PRO A 277 -17.69 14.53 16.05
C PRO A 277 -18.41 14.46 14.70
N HIS A 278 -17.67 14.42 13.59
CA HIS A 278 -18.24 14.17 12.27
C HIS A 278 -18.54 12.69 12.02
N GLY A 279 -17.84 11.79 12.71
CA GLY A 279 -18.03 10.34 12.62
C GLY A 279 -19.02 9.79 13.64
N PHE A 280 -19.12 10.40 14.81
CA PHE A 280 -19.94 9.90 15.92
C PHE A 280 -20.69 11.03 16.61
N SER A 281 -22.00 10.86 16.82
CA SER A 281 -22.79 11.82 17.59
C SER A 281 -22.54 11.68 19.09
N ALA A 282 -22.69 12.77 19.85
CA ALA A 282 -22.56 12.74 21.30
C ALA A 282 -23.53 11.75 21.98
N GLU A 283 -24.75 11.60 21.44
CA GLU A 283 -25.74 10.62 21.91
C GLU A 283 -25.23 9.19 21.73
N PHE A 284 -24.65 8.88 20.56
CA PHE A 284 -24.05 7.58 20.29
C PHE A 284 -22.91 7.29 21.27
N ILE A 285 -22.03 8.27 21.51
CA ILE A 285 -20.90 8.12 22.44
C ILE A 285 -21.39 7.87 23.88
N GLY A 286 -22.48 8.51 24.32
CA GLY A 286 -23.09 8.22 25.62
C GLY A 286 -23.60 6.77 25.74
N LYS A 287 -24.28 6.27 24.70
CA LYS A 287 -24.74 4.86 24.64
C LYS A 287 -23.57 3.88 24.59
N PHE A 288 -22.57 4.17 23.76
CA PHE A 288 -21.34 3.39 23.64
C PHE A 288 -20.61 3.29 24.99
N ALA A 289 -20.40 4.43 25.67
CA ALA A 289 -19.76 4.47 26.98
C ALA A 289 -20.52 3.65 28.02
N THR A 290 -21.86 3.77 28.06
CA THR A 290 -22.71 3.00 28.98
C THR A 290 -22.55 1.49 28.78
N ALA A 291 -22.54 1.04 27.53
CA ALA A 291 -22.31 -0.37 27.20
C ALA A 291 -20.91 -0.84 27.59
N ARG A 292 -19.88 0.01 27.44
CA ARG A 292 -18.50 -0.29 27.86
C ARG A 292 -18.33 -0.32 29.38
N GLU A 293 -18.97 0.56 30.13
CA GLU A 293 -18.97 0.52 31.61
C GLU A 293 -19.55 -0.79 32.13
N ALA A 294 -20.68 -1.24 31.58
CA ALA A 294 -21.29 -2.52 31.94
C ALA A 294 -20.35 -3.70 31.62
N MET A 295 -19.70 -3.66 30.46
CA MET A 295 -18.72 -4.68 30.06
C MET A 295 -17.49 -4.67 30.98
N LEU A 296 -16.92 -3.50 31.29
CA LEU A 296 -15.77 -3.36 32.19
C LEU A 296 -16.06 -3.93 33.57
N ALA A 297 -17.26 -3.68 34.11
CA ALA A 297 -17.70 -4.27 35.37
C ALA A 297 -17.75 -5.81 35.30
N ASN A 298 -18.17 -6.40 34.17
CA ASN A 298 -18.14 -7.85 33.98
C ASN A 298 -16.71 -8.39 33.92
N LEU A 299 -15.82 -7.71 33.19
CA LEU A 299 -14.40 -8.08 33.10
C LEU A 299 -13.72 -8.01 34.47
N ALA A 300 -13.94 -6.93 35.23
CA ALA A 300 -13.38 -6.74 36.56
C ALA A 300 -13.86 -7.81 37.56
N ARG A 301 -15.16 -8.17 37.52
CA ARG A 301 -15.68 -9.28 38.34
C ARG A 301 -14.98 -10.60 38.04
N ARG A 302 -14.74 -10.91 36.76
CA ARG A 302 -14.05 -12.13 36.35
C ARG A 302 -12.55 -12.12 36.71
N LEU A 303 -11.93 -10.94 36.67
CA LEU A 303 -10.54 -10.74 37.08
C LEU A 303 -10.37 -10.65 38.60
N ASN A 304 -11.46 -10.51 39.36
CA ASN A 304 -11.45 -10.14 40.78
C ASN A 304 -10.63 -8.85 41.03
N ALA A 305 -10.77 -7.86 40.15
CA ALA A 305 -10.05 -6.59 40.20
C ALA A 305 -10.95 -5.46 40.75
N SER A 306 -10.35 -4.51 41.48
CA SER A 306 -11.02 -3.25 41.85
C SER A 306 -10.93 -2.25 40.70
N LEU A 307 -12.02 -1.54 40.44
CA LEU A 307 -12.08 -0.49 39.43
C LEU A 307 -11.73 0.90 39.97
N ASP A 308 -11.49 1.06 41.28
CA ASP A 308 -11.34 2.38 41.92
C ASP A 308 -10.24 3.24 41.26
N HIS A 309 -9.16 2.59 40.84
CA HIS A 309 -7.97 3.20 40.23
C HIS A 309 -7.93 3.06 38.70
N VAL A 310 -8.92 2.41 38.09
CA VAL A 310 -8.93 2.14 36.65
C VAL A 310 -9.47 3.35 35.90
N ARG A 311 -8.67 3.89 34.97
CA ARG A 311 -9.06 5.01 34.10
C ARG A 311 -8.59 4.71 32.68
N LEU A 312 -9.48 4.12 31.89
CA LEU A 312 -9.22 3.72 30.52
C LEU A 312 -9.45 4.88 29.56
N ARG A 313 -8.56 5.03 28.59
CA ARG A 313 -8.67 6.06 27.54
C ARG A 313 -8.99 5.38 26.22
N VAL A 314 -10.12 5.72 25.60
CA VAL A 314 -10.56 5.15 24.32
C VAL A 314 -10.45 6.21 23.24
N ILE A 315 -9.80 5.88 22.14
CA ILE A 315 -9.66 6.76 20.98
C ILE A 315 -10.31 6.03 19.81
N LEU A 316 -11.49 6.53 19.41
CA LEU A 316 -12.32 5.94 18.37
C LEU A 316 -12.05 6.59 17.02
N TYR A 317 -11.74 5.75 16.05
CA TYR A 317 -11.58 6.13 14.65
C TYR A 317 -12.76 5.60 13.83
N SER A 318 -13.26 6.43 12.90
CA SER A 318 -14.39 6.07 12.02
C SER A 318 -14.01 5.09 10.89
N SER A 319 -12.71 4.85 10.68
CA SER A 319 -12.21 3.92 9.66
C SER A 319 -10.82 3.37 9.98
N LEU A 320 -10.49 2.22 9.40
CA LEU A 320 -9.15 1.62 9.43
C LEU A 320 -8.09 2.56 8.87
N GLN A 321 -8.40 3.26 7.77
CA GLN A 321 -7.49 4.22 7.16
C GLN A 321 -7.17 5.38 8.12
N ALA A 322 -8.18 5.96 8.80
CA ALA A 322 -7.95 7.05 9.76
C ALA A 322 -7.04 6.60 10.92
N LYS A 323 -7.28 5.41 11.47
CA LYS A 323 -6.42 4.84 12.51
C LYS A 323 -5.02 4.56 12.00
N ARG A 324 -4.87 3.97 10.81
CA ARG A 324 -3.57 3.67 10.20
C ARG A 324 -2.77 4.93 9.95
N SER A 325 -3.40 6.00 9.45
CA SER A 325 -2.77 7.30 9.26
C SER A 325 -2.29 7.93 10.57
N ALA A 326 -3.01 7.70 11.67
CA ALA A 326 -2.62 8.20 12.99
C ALA A 326 -1.53 7.36 13.68
N THR A 327 -1.58 6.04 13.54
CA THR A 327 -0.80 5.09 14.37
C THR A 327 0.24 4.26 13.61
N GLY A 328 0.13 4.21 12.27
CA GLY A 328 0.85 3.23 11.45
C GLY A 328 0.37 1.78 11.61
N ASN A 329 -0.66 1.54 12.41
CA ASN A 329 -1.17 0.21 12.73
C ASN A 329 -2.46 -0.10 11.94
N SER A 330 -2.53 -1.30 11.37
CA SER A 330 -3.64 -1.72 10.50
C SER A 330 -4.63 -2.67 11.17
N ARG A 331 -4.37 -3.08 12.42
CA ARG A 331 -5.28 -3.95 13.16
C ARG A 331 -6.55 -3.18 13.54
N PRO A 332 -7.67 -3.86 13.83
CA PRO A 332 -8.91 -3.21 14.29
C PRO A 332 -8.71 -2.38 15.55
N TYR A 333 -7.93 -2.88 16.51
CA TYR A 333 -7.60 -2.18 17.74
C TYR A 333 -6.12 -2.31 18.11
N LEU A 334 -5.64 -1.39 18.94
CA LEU A 334 -4.31 -1.39 19.55
C LEU A 334 -4.48 -0.93 21.01
N VAL A 335 -3.76 -1.56 21.94
CA VAL A 335 -3.78 -1.20 23.36
C VAL A 335 -2.37 -0.89 23.81
N GLU A 336 -2.18 0.32 24.36
CA GLU A 336 -0.92 0.84 24.88
C GLU A 336 -1.13 1.27 26.33
N GLY A 337 -0.73 0.43 27.28
CA GLY A 337 -1.07 0.63 28.69
C GLY A 337 -2.59 0.63 28.87
N GLN A 338 -3.15 1.72 29.40
CA GLN A 338 -4.59 1.91 29.58
C GLN A 338 -5.26 2.65 28.41
N THR A 339 -4.52 2.93 27.32
CA THR A 339 -5.06 3.59 26.13
C THR A 339 -5.45 2.56 25.07
N LEU A 340 -6.73 2.51 24.74
CA LEU A 340 -7.33 1.75 23.67
C LEU A 340 -7.52 2.63 22.43
N ARG A 341 -6.99 2.21 21.29
CA ARG A 341 -7.22 2.83 19.97
C ARG A 341 -8.00 1.85 19.11
N ALA A 342 -9.26 2.15 18.81
CA ALA A 342 -10.15 1.22 18.13
C ALA A 342 -10.84 1.86 16.91
N VAL A 343 -11.18 1.02 15.93
CA VAL A 343 -12.00 1.40 14.78
C VAL A 343 -13.43 0.96 15.04
N LEU A 344 -14.38 1.82 14.70
CA LEU A 344 -15.80 1.51 14.69
C LEU A 344 -16.44 2.14 13.45
N GLY A 345 -16.90 1.31 12.52
CA GLY A 345 -17.36 1.74 11.19
C GLY A 345 -16.79 0.88 10.06
N GLY A 346 -17.44 0.95 8.89
CA GLY A 346 -17.12 0.08 7.76
C GLY A 346 -17.45 -1.38 8.06
N SER A 347 -16.52 -2.27 7.72
CA SER A 347 -16.61 -3.71 8.02
C SER A 347 -16.57 -4.07 9.52
N LEU A 348 -16.30 -3.12 10.42
CA LEU A 348 -16.20 -3.34 11.86
C LEU A 348 -17.40 -2.73 12.59
N ALA A 349 -18.42 -3.56 12.84
CA ALA A 349 -19.66 -3.15 13.51
C ALA A 349 -19.51 -2.91 15.02
N GLU A 350 -18.51 -3.53 15.66
CA GLU A 350 -18.28 -3.45 17.10
C GLU A 350 -16.79 -3.39 17.45
N VAL A 351 -16.47 -2.75 18.57
CA VAL A 351 -15.12 -2.80 19.15
C VAL A 351 -14.96 -4.10 19.92
N ASP A 352 -13.96 -4.87 19.50
CA ASP A 352 -13.64 -6.16 20.10
C ASP A 352 -13.42 -6.05 21.63
N PRO A 353 -14.19 -6.77 22.46
CA PRO A 353 -14.08 -6.74 23.92
C PRO A 353 -12.69 -7.10 24.47
N ALA A 354 -11.88 -7.84 23.71
CA ALA A 354 -10.50 -8.15 24.10
C ALA A 354 -9.62 -6.89 24.22
N ALA A 355 -10.04 -5.79 23.60
CA ALA A 355 -9.33 -4.53 23.68
C ALA A 355 -9.48 -3.87 25.08
N ASP A 356 -10.69 -3.82 25.61
CA ASP A 356 -10.98 -3.39 26.98
C ASP A 356 -10.37 -4.36 28.00
N ALA A 357 -10.45 -5.67 27.74
CA ALA A 357 -9.83 -6.69 28.60
C ALA A 357 -8.31 -6.48 28.71
N ALA A 358 -7.62 -6.22 27.59
CA ALA A 358 -6.19 -5.94 27.59
C ALA A 358 -5.85 -4.66 28.37
N ALA A 359 -6.66 -3.60 28.23
CA ALA A 359 -6.45 -2.34 28.93
C ALA A 359 -6.65 -2.49 30.46
N LEU A 360 -7.67 -3.26 30.88
CA LEU A 360 -7.90 -3.59 32.28
C LEU A 360 -6.74 -4.43 32.86
N LEU A 361 -6.29 -5.45 32.14
CA LEU A 361 -5.15 -6.27 32.56
C LEU A 361 -3.88 -5.43 32.72
N ASN A 362 -3.63 -4.48 31.80
CA ASN A 362 -2.51 -3.55 31.91
C ASN A 362 -2.63 -2.63 33.14
N ALA A 363 -3.85 -2.23 33.51
CA ALA A 363 -4.09 -1.40 34.69
C ALA A 363 -3.84 -2.17 36.01
N ASP A 364 -4.34 -3.41 36.10
CA ASP A 364 -4.30 -4.20 37.35
C ASP A 364 -3.00 -4.99 37.52
N TRP A 365 -2.49 -5.61 36.45
CA TRP A 365 -1.32 -6.50 36.48
C TRP A 365 -0.04 -5.89 35.90
N GLY A 366 -0.12 -4.73 35.25
CA GLY A 366 0.96 -4.17 34.45
C GLY A 366 1.05 -4.78 33.05
N PRO A 367 2.05 -4.42 32.24
CA PRO A 367 2.16 -4.90 30.86
C PRO A 367 2.44 -6.42 30.79
N ALA A 368 1.87 -7.08 29.78
CA ALA A 368 2.11 -8.50 29.51
C ALA A 368 3.60 -8.80 29.26
N GLY A 369 4.06 -9.98 29.69
CA GLY A 369 5.43 -10.44 29.47
C GLY A 369 5.74 -10.76 28.00
N SER A 370 4.71 -11.07 27.20
CA SER A 370 4.81 -11.28 25.75
C SER A 370 3.49 -10.93 25.05
N ALA A 371 3.59 -10.52 23.78
CA ALA A 371 2.41 -10.14 22.99
C ALA A 371 1.41 -11.29 22.82
N ARG A 372 1.90 -12.52 22.56
CA ARG A 372 1.05 -13.70 22.36
C ARG A 372 0.22 -14.03 23.61
N MET A 373 0.86 -14.07 24.78
CA MET A 373 0.14 -14.36 26.01
C MET A 373 -0.77 -13.21 26.45
N GLY A 374 -0.34 -11.97 26.24
CA GLY A 374 -1.20 -10.80 26.43
C GLY A 374 -2.48 -10.91 25.61
N GLU A 375 -2.38 -11.26 24.32
CA GLU A 375 -3.52 -11.46 23.43
C GLU A 375 -4.43 -12.61 23.88
N TRP A 376 -3.86 -13.77 24.23
CA TRP A 376 -4.65 -14.94 24.65
C TRP A 376 -5.36 -14.74 25.99
N VAL A 377 -4.69 -14.14 26.98
CA VAL A 377 -5.31 -13.84 28.28
C VAL A 377 -6.37 -12.75 28.15
N SER A 378 -6.14 -11.73 27.32
CA SER A 378 -7.15 -10.70 27.04
C SER A 378 -8.38 -11.30 26.34
N ARG A 379 -8.16 -12.20 25.37
CA ARG A 379 -9.23 -12.95 24.71
C ARG A 379 -9.99 -13.83 25.69
N TRP A 380 -9.29 -14.57 26.54
CA TRP A 380 -9.88 -15.37 27.60
C TRP A 380 -10.77 -14.52 28.50
N LEU A 381 -10.26 -13.38 28.99
CA LEU A 381 -10.98 -12.50 29.91
C LEU A 381 -12.24 -11.92 29.26
N ALA A 382 -12.15 -11.53 27.99
CA ALA A 382 -13.30 -11.15 27.17
C ALA A 382 -14.34 -12.28 27.06
N GLY A 383 -13.90 -13.54 26.95
CA GLY A 383 -14.77 -14.73 26.93
C GLY A 383 -15.46 -15.00 25.59
N GLU A 384 -15.33 -14.07 24.64
CA GLU A 384 -15.92 -14.14 23.31
C GLU A 384 -14.99 -13.60 22.22
N TRP A 385 -15.34 -13.92 20.98
CA TRP A 385 -14.74 -13.36 19.78
C TRP A 385 -15.81 -13.29 18.69
N ARG A 386 -15.96 -12.14 18.02
CA ARG A 386 -16.94 -11.93 16.94
C ARG A 386 -18.36 -12.43 17.30
N GLY A 387 -18.84 -12.07 18.49
CA GLY A 387 -20.19 -12.37 18.97
C GLY A 387 -20.46 -13.82 19.42
N ARG A 388 -19.43 -14.66 19.55
CA ARG A 388 -19.56 -16.06 19.99
C ARG A 388 -18.55 -16.41 21.06
N THR A 389 -18.88 -17.37 21.93
CA THR A 389 -17.99 -17.78 23.02
C THR A 389 -16.74 -18.50 22.47
N LEU A 390 -15.64 -18.46 23.23
CA LEU A 390 -14.41 -19.16 22.83
C LEU A 390 -14.60 -20.67 22.73
N GLU A 391 -15.48 -21.25 23.55
CA GLU A 391 -15.84 -22.67 23.50
C GLU A 391 -16.58 -23.01 22.20
N GLN A 392 -17.53 -22.16 21.77
CA GLN A 392 -18.21 -22.34 20.48
C GLN A 392 -17.23 -22.28 19.31
N TRP A 393 -16.27 -21.34 19.33
CA TRP A 393 -15.22 -21.27 18.33
C TRP A 393 -14.31 -22.48 18.36
N ALA A 394 -13.83 -22.90 19.54
CA ALA A 394 -12.96 -24.06 19.67
C ALA A 394 -13.63 -25.33 19.14
N GLY A 395 -14.89 -25.56 19.50
CA GLY A 395 -15.66 -26.70 18.99
C GLY A 395 -15.84 -26.67 17.48
N GLN A 396 -16.11 -25.51 16.91
CA GLN A 396 -16.21 -25.36 15.46
C GLN A 396 -14.87 -25.64 14.76
N ILE A 397 -13.78 -25.02 15.22
CA ILE A 397 -12.45 -25.18 14.63
C ILE A 397 -11.99 -26.65 14.70
N GLU A 398 -12.26 -27.34 15.82
CA GLU A 398 -11.95 -28.76 15.99
C GLU A 398 -12.70 -29.62 14.95
N ARG A 399 -13.99 -29.34 14.70
CA ARG A 399 -14.79 -30.05 13.67
C ARG A 399 -14.35 -29.77 12.25
N GLU A 400 -13.93 -28.54 11.97
CA GLU A 400 -13.50 -28.09 10.65
C GLU A 400 -12.15 -28.70 10.23
N GLY A 401 -11.12 -28.47 11.05
CA GLY A 401 -9.72 -28.63 10.67
C GLY A 401 -9.03 -29.85 11.26
N GLY A 402 -9.65 -30.50 12.25
CA GLY A 402 -9.01 -31.47 13.12
C GLY A 402 -8.29 -30.81 14.29
N HIS A 403 -7.67 -31.63 15.14
CA HIS A 403 -7.04 -31.18 16.36
C HIS A 403 -5.75 -30.38 16.13
N TYR A 404 -5.71 -29.13 16.59
CA TYR A 404 -4.48 -28.33 16.67
C TYR A 404 -3.81 -28.57 18.02
N THR A 405 -2.56 -29.04 18.02
CA THR A 405 -1.85 -29.29 19.28
C THR A 405 -1.43 -27.99 19.94
N LEU A 406 -1.28 -28.00 21.26
CA LEU A 406 -0.81 -26.83 22.00
C LEU A 406 0.60 -26.43 21.55
N ALA A 407 1.48 -27.41 21.26
CA ALA A 407 2.82 -27.20 20.71
C ALA A 407 2.78 -26.40 19.41
N GLN A 408 1.86 -26.73 18.50
CA GLN A 408 1.67 -25.95 17.25
C GLN A 408 1.21 -24.53 17.56
N LEU A 409 0.25 -24.37 18.48
CA LEU A 409 -0.32 -23.06 18.83
C LEU A 409 0.69 -22.13 19.50
N VAL A 410 1.65 -22.67 20.28
CA VAL A 410 2.65 -21.88 21.03
C VAL A 410 3.96 -21.69 20.28
N ASP A 411 4.24 -22.47 19.24
CA ASP A 411 5.45 -22.34 18.44
C ASP A 411 5.63 -20.90 17.91
N HIS A 412 6.78 -20.29 18.13
CA HIS A 412 7.08 -18.95 17.62
C HIS A 412 6.94 -18.83 16.10
N SER A 413 7.37 -19.85 15.36
CA SER A 413 7.29 -19.87 13.90
C SER A 413 5.86 -19.95 13.37
N SER A 414 4.89 -20.36 14.22
CA SER A 414 3.47 -20.42 13.84
C SER A 414 2.87 -19.06 13.48
N ASP A 415 3.49 -17.94 13.88
CA ASP A 415 3.07 -16.60 13.43
C ASP A 415 3.10 -16.47 11.89
N GLY A 416 3.99 -17.19 11.21
CA GLY A 416 4.16 -17.13 9.76
C GLY A 416 3.31 -18.12 8.94
N TYR A 417 2.69 -19.12 9.60
CA TYR A 417 2.00 -20.19 8.87
C TYR A 417 0.69 -20.67 9.50
N LEU A 418 0.35 -20.32 10.75
CA LEU A 418 -0.96 -20.63 11.33
C LEU A 418 -1.88 -19.41 11.26
N SER A 419 -3.11 -19.66 10.84
CA SER A 419 -4.16 -18.65 10.76
C SER A 419 -4.38 -17.95 12.11
N PRO A 420 -4.35 -16.61 12.18
CA PRO A 420 -4.75 -15.88 13.39
C PRO A 420 -6.22 -16.12 13.75
N LEU A 421 -7.08 -16.40 12.75
CA LEU A 421 -8.49 -16.77 12.93
C LEU A 421 -8.69 -18.10 13.66
N VAL A 422 -7.64 -18.93 13.76
CA VAL A 422 -7.63 -20.18 14.53
C VAL A 422 -6.94 -19.96 15.87
N ARG A 423 -5.72 -19.41 15.83
CA ARG A 423 -4.86 -19.33 17.00
C ARG A 423 -5.44 -18.44 18.11
N ASN A 424 -6.04 -17.31 17.75
CA ASN A 424 -6.53 -16.36 18.74
C ASN A 424 -7.69 -16.92 19.59
N PRO A 425 -8.78 -17.45 18.99
CA PRO A 425 -9.84 -18.06 19.79
C PRO A 425 -9.37 -19.32 20.54
N LEU A 426 -8.55 -20.19 19.92
CA LEU A 426 -8.03 -21.39 20.60
C LEU A 426 -7.09 -21.08 21.76
N GLY A 427 -6.23 -20.07 21.61
CA GLY A 427 -5.33 -19.62 22.66
C GLY A 427 -6.08 -19.09 23.89
N GLY A 428 -7.11 -18.27 23.66
CA GLY A 428 -7.99 -17.83 24.75
C GLY A 428 -8.79 -18.96 25.38
N ALA A 429 -9.27 -19.92 24.57
CA ALA A 429 -9.96 -21.11 25.07
C ALA A 429 -9.04 -21.97 25.95
N TRP A 430 -7.78 -22.17 25.53
CA TRP A 430 -6.79 -22.89 26.30
C TRP A 430 -6.48 -22.20 27.64
N VAL A 431 -6.32 -20.87 27.66
CA VAL A 431 -6.19 -20.12 28.93
C VAL A 431 -7.41 -20.34 29.83
N GLY A 432 -8.61 -20.49 29.25
CA GLY A 432 -9.83 -20.92 29.94
C GLY A 432 -9.67 -22.24 30.68
N THR A 433 -9.14 -23.27 30.01
CA THR A 433 -8.89 -24.58 30.62
C THR A 433 -7.87 -24.49 31.77
N VAL A 434 -6.87 -23.61 31.64
CA VAL A 434 -5.89 -23.37 32.71
C VAL A 434 -6.55 -22.69 33.91
N PHE A 435 -7.41 -21.70 33.67
CA PHE A 435 -8.15 -21.02 34.73
C PHE A 435 -9.06 -21.97 35.50
N GLU A 436 -9.83 -22.81 34.81
CA GLU A 436 -10.75 -23.76 35.44
C GLU A 436 -10.01 -24.76 36.34
N ARG A 437 -8.80 -25.16 35.97
CA ARG A 437 -8.02 -26.15 36.71
C ARG A 437 -7.15 -25.55 37.82
N LEU A 438 -6.47 -24.44 37.54
CA LEU A 438 -5.40 -23.89 38.40
C LEU A 438 -5.71 -22.49 38.94
N GLY A 439 -6.84 -21.91 38.54
CA GLY A 439 -7.31 -20.61 39.01
C GLY A 439 -6.53 -19.41 38.45
N LEU A 440 -6.91 -18.23 38.94
CA LEU A 440 -6.36 -16.95 38.51
C LEU A 440 -4.83 -16.81 38.69
N PRO A 441 -4.18 -17.33 39.75
CA PRO A 441 -2.73 -17.22 39.90
C PRO A 441 -1.94 -17.84 38.73
N ALA A 442 -2.44 -18.94 38.15
CA ALA A 442 -1.83 -19.57 36.99
C ALA A 442 -1.97 -18.71 35.72
N VAL A 443 -3.16 -18.13 35.50
CA VAL A 443 -3.39 -17.19 34.40
C VAL A 443 -2.47 -15.97 34.50
N ARG A 444 -2.26 -15.44 35.71
CA ARG A 444 -1.35 -14.32 35.95
C ARG A 444 0.11 -14.68 35.62
N LYS A 445 0.55 -15.90 35.93
CA LYS A 445 1.88 -16.40 35.51
C LYS A 445 2.00 -16.48 33.99
N LEU A 446 0.96 -16.97 33.31
CA LEU A 446 0.93 -17.01 31.85
C LEU A 446 0.97 -15.61 31.23
N TYR A 447 0.23 -14.66 31.79
CA TYR A 447 0.24 -13.27 31.34
C TYR A 447 1.63 -12.62 31.46
N GLY A 448 2.36 -12.93 32.54
CA GLY A 448 3.74 -12.49 32.77
C GLY A 448 4.82 -13.30 32.02
N ALA A 449 4.45 -14.31 31.24
CA ALA A 449 5.41 -15.18 30.55
C ALA A 449 6.22 -14.41 29.51
N LYS A 450 7.55 -14.54 29.57
CA LYS A 450 8.48 -13.88 28.66
C LYS A 450 8.49 -14.58 27.31
N PRO A 451 8.98 -13.93 26.22
CA PRO A 451 9.06 -14.58 24.91
C PRO A 451 9.81 -15.92 24.95
N THR A 452 10.86 -16.05 25.77
CA THR A 452 11.62 -17.31 25.93
C THR A 452 10.81 -18.45 26.54
N ASP A 453 9.71 -18.15 27.23
CA ASP A 453 8.85 -19.13 27.88
C ASP A 453 7.75 -19.65 26.94
N ILE A 454 7.55 -19.01 25.77
CA ILE A 454 6.44 -19.30 24.85
C ILE A 454 6.79 -20.49 23.95
N ASN A 455 6.91 -21.65 24.59
CA ASN A 455 6.95 -22.96 23.99
C ASN A 455 6.32 -23.94 24.97
N LEU A 456 5.95 -25.14 24.50
CA LEU A 456 5.22 -26.10 25.35
C LEU A 456 5.98 -26.41 26.66
N GLY A 457 7.31 -26.55 26.59
CA GLY A 457 8.16 -26.82 27.76
C GLY A 457 8.22 -25.65 28.76
N GLY A 458 8.36 -24.43 28.26
CA GLY A 458 8.39 -23.22 29.07
C GLY A 458 7.07 -22.98 29.81
N LEU A 459 5.95 -23.10 29.09
CA LEU A 459 4.61 -22.95 29.67
C LEU A 459 4.30 -24.07 30.68
N ALA A 460 4.69 -25.31 30.39
CA ALA A 460 4.55 -26.42 31.33
C ALA A 460 5.30 -26.16 32.64
N ARG A 461 6.55 -25.67 32.56
CA ARG A 461 7.33 -25.30 33.74
C ARG A 461 6.68 -24.18 34.55
N LEU A 462 6.15 -23.14 33.90
CA LEU A 462 5.45 -22.03 34.58
C LEU A 462 4.20 -22.51 35.33
N LEU A 463 3.51 -23.49 34.78
CA LEU A 463 2.29 -24.08 35.32
C LEU A 463 2.55 -25.24 36.31
N GLY A 464 3.80 -25.68 36.47
CA GLY A 464 4.13 -26.83 37.32
C GLY A 464 3.57 -28.16 36.76
N ALA A 465 3.53 -28.30 35.44
CA ALA A 465 3.00 -29.45 34.73
C ALA A 465 4.06 -30.05 33.78
N GLU A 466 3.79 -31.27 33.31
CA GLU A 466 4.57 -31.89 32.23
C GLU A 466 4.04 -31.45 30.85
N PRO A 467 4.90 -31.23 29.83
CA PRO A 467 4.47 -30.88 28.47
C PRO A 467 3.43 -31.85 27.91
N SER A 468 3.64 -33.16 28.12
CA SER A 468 2.73 -34.20 27.66
C SER A 468 1.37 -34.17 28.37
N GLN A 469 1.33 -33.69 29.61
CA GLN A 469 0.08 -33.53 30.35
C GLN A 469 -0.74 -32.38 29.78
N LEU A 470 -0.12 -31.22 29.53
CA LEU A 470 -0.82 -30.08 28.93
C LEU A 470 -1.44 -30.44 27.57
N GLU A 471 -0.71 -31.20 26.75
CA GLU A 471 -1.23 -31.64 25.46
C GLU A 471 -2.39 -32.63 25.58
N ARG A 472 -2.30 -33.61 26.50
CA ARG A 472 -3.41 -34.55 26.72
C ARG A 472 -4.67 -33.83 27.17
N ASP A 473 -4.53 -32.90 28.11
CA ASP A 473 -5.66 -32.16 28.67
C ASP A 473 -6.30 -31.25 27.61
N TRP A 474 -5.47 -30.55 26.84
CA TRP A 474 -5.93 -29.74 25.72
C TRP A 474 -6.69 -30.58 24.68
N LYS A 475 -6.12 -31.72 24.28
CA LYS A 475 -6.76 -32.63 23.34
C LYS A 475 -8.09 -33.17 23.84
N GLN A 476 -8.15 -33.59 25.11
CA GLN A 476 -9.37 -34.12 25.71
C GLN A 476 -10.46 -33.04 25.75
N TRP A 477 -10.12 -31.83 26.18
CA TRP A 477 -11.06 -30.71 26.23
C TRP A 477 -11.54 -30.33 24.82
N ALA A 478 -10.63 -30.12 23.86
CA ALA A 478 -10.98 -29.72 22.50
C ALA A 478 -11.86 -30.77 21.81
N SER A 479 -11.51 -32.07 21.96
CA SER A 479 -12.31 -33.18 21.42
C SER A 479 -13.71 -33.22 22.03
N ALA A 480 -13.81 -33.04 23.35
CA ALA A 480 -15.10 -33.02 24.05
C ALA A 480 -15.99 -31.87 23.55
N VAL A 481 -15.44 -30.66 23.41
CA VAL A 481 -16.18 -29.51 22.89
C VAL A 481 -16.55 -29.69 21.41
N GLY A 482 -15.63 -30.22 20.60
CA GLY A 482 -15.86 -30.53 19.18
C GLY A 482 -16.98 -31.55 18.96
N SER A 483 -17.11 -32.53 19.86
CA SER A 483 -18.16 -33.57 19.82
C SER A 483 -19.58 -33.07 20.12
N ARG A 484 -19.72 -31.88 20.71
CA ARG A 484 -21.04 -31.30 21.01
C ARG A 484 -21.71 -30.84 19.72
N ALA A 485 -23.02 -31.07 19.63
CA ALA A 485 -23.81 -30.60 18.49
C ALA A 485 -23.70 -29.08 18.34
N SER A 486 -23.54 -28.60 17.09
CA SER A 486 -23.62 -27.16 16.82
C SER A 486 -25.06 -26.70 17.09
N ALA A 487 -25.23 -25.69 17.95
CA ALA A 487 -26.55 -25.12 18.22
C ALA A 487 -27.16 -24.46 16.98
N ASP A 488 -26.32 -24.01 16.04
CA ASP A 488 -26.71 -23.47 14.75
C ASP A 488 -25.71 -23.95 13.69
N PRO A 489 -26.03 -24.96 12.87
CA PRO A 489 -25.14 -25.39 11.80
C PRO A 489 -25.09 -24.31 10.70
N PRO A 490 -23.92 -24.03 10.09
CA PRO A 490 -23.83 -23.03 9.04
C PRO A 490 -24.73 -23.39 7.85
N ARG A 491 -25.46 -22.40 7.34
CA ARG A 491 -26.34 -22.60 6.18
C ARG A 491 -25.50 -22.74 4.92
N GLN A 492 -25.76 -23.80 4.15
CA GLN A 492 -25.26 -23.93 2.79
C GLN A 492 -25.76 -22.75 1.95
N ARG A 493 -24.84 -22.05 1.28
CA ARG A 493 -25.11 -20.98 0.31
C ARG A 493 -24.98 -21.58 -1.08
N PRO A 494 -26.08 -22.07 -1.68
CA PRO A 494 -26.01 -22.76 -2.96
C PRO A 494 -25.56 -21.82 -4.08
N LEU A 495 -25.02 -22.44 -5.13
CA LEU A 495 -24.77 -21.79 -6.40
C LEU A 495 -26.03 -21.10 -6.93
N ASP A 496 -25.95 -19.79 -7.18
CA ASP A 496 -26.97 -19.07 -7.94
C ASP A 496 -26.76 -19.30 -9.44
N GLY A 497 -27.48 -20.29 -9.98
CA GLY A 497 -27.37 -20.70 -11.37
C GLY A 497 -27.77 -19.62 -12.38
N ASN A 498 -28.43 -18.54 -11.97
CA ASN A 498 -28.85 -17.45 -12.84
C ASN A 498 -27.94 -16.22 -12.75
N PHE A 499 -27.03 -16.17 -11.78
CA PHE A 499 -26.13 -15.04 -11.64
C PHE A 499 -25.06 -15.04 -12.72
N PHE A 500 -25.01 -13.96 -13.50
CA PHE A 500 -23.93 -13.69 -14.45
C PHE A 500 -22.95 -12.67 -13.85
N PHE A 501 -21.70 -13.08 -13.65
CA PHE A 501 -20.62 -12.23 -13.12
C PHE A 501 -20.15 -11.24 -14.18
N ARG A 502 -20.55 -9.98 -14.03
CA ARG A 502 -19.97 -8.82 -14.72
C ARG A 502 -18.86 -8.27 -13.84
N GLY A 503 -17.76 -9.01 -13.80
CA GLY A 503 -16.72 -8.87 -12.79
C GLY A 503 -15.48 -8.10 -13.24
N ILE A 504 -14.81 -7.51 -12.26
CA ILE A 504 -13.48 -6.88 -12.39
C ILE A 504 -12.53 -7.51 -11.35
N SER A 505 -11.29 -7.84 -11.74
CA SER A 505 -10.25 -8.20 -10.78
C SER A 505 -9.71 -6.94 -10.10
N PHE A 506 -10.12 -6.70 -8.85
CA PHE A 506 -9.81 -5.50 -8.09
C PHE A 506 -8.52 -5.74 -7.30
N SER A 507 -7.39 -5.27 -7.83
CA SER A 507 -6.07 -5.56 -7.27
C SER A 507 -5.72 -4.62 -6.12
N PHE A 508 -5.17 -5.20 -5.05
CA PHE A 508 -4.66 -4.43 -3.93
C PHE A 508 -3.39 -3.64 -4.32
N GLU A 509 -3.38 -2.33 -4.05
CA GLU A 509 -2.25 -1.46 -4.37
C GLU A 509 -1.77 -0.62 -3.16
N GLY A 510 -2.12 -1.04 -1.94
CA GLY A 510 -1.74 -0.37 -0.67
C GLY A 510 -0.38 -0.78 -0.10
N TRP A 511 0.58 -1.18 -0.94
CA TRP A 511 1.88 -1.71 -0.51
C TRP A 511 2.74 -0.66 0.22
N LEU A 512 3.62 -1.12 1.13
CA LEU A 512 4.65 -0.29 1.80
C LEU A 512 4.15 0.95 2.56
N GLY A 513 2.90 0.94 3.02
CA GLY A 513 2.32 2.07 3.75
C GLY A 513 1.88 3.23 2.85
N HIS A 514 1.75 2.99 1.54
CA HIS A 514 1.14 3.92 0.60
C HIS A 514 -0.40 3.95 0.74
N THR A 515 -1.01 5.04 0.29
CA THR A 515 -2.46 5.13 0.07
C THR A 515 -2.88 4.16 -1.05
N GLY A 516 -4.14 3.71 -1.05
CA GLY A 516 -4.67 2.86 -2.12
C GLY A 516 -4.87 1.37 -1.78
N GLY A 517 -4.86 0.98 -0.50
CA GLY A 517 -5.40 -0.33 -0.08
C GLY A 517 -6.93 -0.38 -0.22
N TYR A 518 -7.56 -1.53 0.01
CA TYR A 518 -9.01 -1.68 -0.13
C TYR A 518 -9.83 -0.76 0.79
N SER A 519 -9.28 -0.41 1.96
CA SER A 519 -9.89 0.53 2.91
C SER A 519 -9.75 2.01 2.52
N SER A 520 -9.00 2.31 1.48
CA SER A 520 -8.69 3.68 1.07
C SER A 520 -9.89 4.42 0.44
N PRO A 521 -9.90 5.76 0.45
CA PRO A 521 -10.89 6.55 -0.29
C PRO A 521 -10.83 6.32 -1.80
N GLU A 522 -9.63 6.10 -2.35
CA GLU A 522 -9.42 5.81 -3.78
C GLU A 522 -10.14 4.50 -4.15
N ALA A 523 -9.99 3.46 -3.34
CA ALA A 523 -10.67 2.20 -3.56
C ALA A 523 -12.20 2.36 -3.52
N ALA A 524 -12.73 3.17 -2.59
CA ALA A 524 -14.15 3.51 -2.57
C ALA A 524 -14.60 4.23 -3.85
N SER A 525 -13.80 5.18 -4.36
CA SER A 525 -14.11 5.89 -5.59
C SER A 525 -14.15 4.94 -6.79
N GLU A 526 -13.21 4.01 -6.90
CA GLU A 526 -13.19 3.05 -8.01
C GLU A 526 -14.35 2.04 -7.92
N LEU A 527 -14.78 1.62 -6.72
CA LEU A 527 -15.98 0.81 -6.54
C LEU A 527 -17.27 1.55 -6.94
N ASN A 528 -17.38 2.86 -6.68
CA ASN A 528 -18.51 3.66 -7.18
C ASN A 528 -18.48 3.74 -8.72
N HIS A 529 -17.30 3.91 -9.32
CA HIS A 529 -17.12 3.89 -10.77
C HIS A 529 -17.54 2.54 -11.39
N PHE A 530 -17.28 1.43 -10.71
CA PHE A 530 -17.73 0.10 -11.13
C PHE A 530 -19.26 0.02 -11.25
N LEU A 531 -19.99 0.60 -10.28
CA LEU A 531 -21.45 0.63 -10.32
C LEU A 531 -21.95 1.38 -11.57
N GLU A 532 -21.33 2.50 -11.92
CA GLU A 532 -21.66 3.28 -13.13
C GLU A 532 -21.36 2.52 -14.44
N MET A 533 -20.40 1.59 -14.41
CA MET A 533 -20.08 0.70 -15.54
C MET A 533 -20.99 -0.53 -15.63
N GLY A 534 -21.91 -0.73 -14.67
CA GLY A 534 -22.76 -1.92 -14.62
C GLY A 534 -22.06 -3.19 -14.11
N VAL A 535 -20.89 -3.04 -13.49
CA VAL A 535 -20.19 -4.11 -12.77
C VAL A 535 -21.06 -4.57 -11.61
N ASN A 536 -21.17 -5.89 -11.41
CA ASN A 536 -21.91 -6.48 -10.28
C ASN A 536 -21.07 -7.46 -9.46
N ALA A 537 -19.77 -7.56 -9.75
CA ALA A 537 -18.88 -8.40 -8.98
C ALA A 537 -17.44 -7.90 -9.00
N ILE A 538 -16.68 -8.20 -7.95
CA ILE A 538 -15.23 -7.99 -7.92
C ILE A 538 -14.50 -9.27 -7.51
N ALA A 539 -13.29 -9.47 -8.00
CA ALA A 539 -12.37 -10.46 -7.46
C ALA A 539 -11.34 -9.77 -6.57
N VAL A 540 -11.24 -10.20 -5.32
CA VAL A 540 -10.24 -9.77 -4.33
C VAL A 540 -9.13 -10.81 -4.31
N VAL A 541 -7.90 -10.39 -4.58
CA VAL A 541 -6.77 -11.29 -4.85
C VAL A 541 -5.67 -11.11 -3.80
N PRO A 542 -5.71 -11.83 -2.66
CA PRO A 542 -4.62 -11.81 -1.70
C PRO A 542 -3.49 -12.77 -2.14
N TYR A 543 -2.24 -12.38 -1.85
CA TYR A 543 -1.07 -13.18 -2.17
C TYR A 543 -0.48 -13.92 -0.96
N GLY A 544 -0.22 -15.22 -1.13
CA GLY A 544 0.76 -15.98 -0.35
C GLY A 544 2.11 -16.02 -1.06
N PHE A 545 3.20 -16.19 -0.32
CA PHE A 545 4.56 -16.09 -0.84
C PHE A 545 5.35 -17.37 -0.63
N THR A 546 6.04 -17.81 -1.68
CA THR A 546 7.06 -18.86 -1.62
C THR A 546 8.36 -18.40 -2.26
N ARG A 547 9.49 -18.98 -1.84
CA ARG A 547 10.82 -18.54 -2.26
C ARG A 547 11.24 -19.06 -3.63
N ALA A 548 10.80 -20.25 -4.00
CA ALA A 548 11.13 -20.92 -5.25
C ALA A 548 10.09 -22.01 -5.52
N SER A 549 9.93 -22.42 -6.77
CA SER A 549 9.00 -23.50 -7.17
C SER A 549 9.18 -24.82 -6.42
N GLY A 550 10.40 -25.16 -6.00
CA GLY A 550 10.70 -26.37 -5.21
C GLY A 550 10.69 -26.16 -3.68
N SER A 551 10.26 -25.00 -3.19
CA SER A 551 10.26 -24.71 -1.75
C SER A 551 8.97 -25.18 -1.08
N GLU A 552 9.11 -25.89 0.05
CA GLU A 552 7.99 -26.30 0.90
C GLU A 552 7.42 -25.16 1.76
N ALA A 553 8.17 -24.06 1.89
CA ALA A 553 7.79 -22.93 2.73
C ALA A 553 6.77 -22.03 2.04
N LEU A 554 5.72 -21.67 2.79
CA LEU A 554 4.66 -20.78 2.37
C LEU A 554 4.37 -19.78 3.49
N SER A 555 4.31 -18.50 3.16
CA SER A 555 3.99 -17.40 4.09
C SER A 555 2.79 -16.62 3.56
N TYR A 556 1.78 -16.39 4.39
CA TYR A 556 0.54 -15.73 3.97
C TYR A 556 -0.10 -14.89 5.07
N THR A 557 0.50 -14.85 6.25
CA THR A 557 0.13 -13.96 7.34
C THR A 557 1.04 -12.73 7.33
N GLY A 558 0.55 -11.61 7.84
CA GLY A 558 1.34 -10.37 7.94
C GLY A 558 1.69 -9.73 6.59
N THR A 559 0.93 -10.04 5.54
CA THR A 559 1.01 -9.40 4.22
C THR A 559 0.35 -8.01 4.26
N ALA A 560 0.49 -7.25 3.16
CA ALA A 560 -0.15 -5.93 3.06
C ALA A 560 -1.67 -6.07 2.87
N GLU A 561 -2.12 -7.12 2.17
CA GLU A 561 -3.50 -7.55 2.05
C GLU A 561 -3.98 -8.26 3.32
N SER A 562 -4.16 -7.51 4.40
CA SER A 562 -4.64 -8.09 5.65
C SER A 562 -6.11 -8.53 5.57
N ASP A 563 -6.51 -9.42 6.48
CA ASP A 563 -7.91 -9.85 6.68
C ASP A 563 -8.86 -8.66 6.76
N GLU A 564 -8.45 -7.57 7.41
CA GLU A 564 -9.23 -6.35 7.54
C GLU A 564 -9.40 -5.59 6.21
N GLU A 565 -8.33 -5.48 5.40
CA GLU A 565 -8.43 -4.85 4.08
C GLU A 565 -9.39 -5.65 3.17
N MET A 566 -9.29 -6.98 3.20
CA MET A 566 -10.19 -7.85 2.44
C MET A 566 -11.63 -7.78 2.95
N SER A 567 -11.83 -7.73 4.27
CA SER A 567 -13.15 -7.58 4.91
C SER A 567 -13.80 -6.24 4.52
N GLU A 568 -13.00 -5.18 4.41
CA GLU A 568 -13.47 -3.86 3.97
C GLU A 568 -13.84 -3.86 2.48
N ALA A 569 -13.09 -4.58 1.63
CA ALA A 569 -13.42 -4.74 0.22
C ALA A 569 -14.80 -5.41 0.04
N VAL A 570 -15.04 -6.53 0.73
CA VAL A 570 -16.33 -7.24 0.63
C VAL A 570 -17.48 -6.43 1.21
N TYR A 571 -17.27 -5.77 2.35
CA TYR A 571 -18.27 -4.89 2.95
C TYR A 571 -18.72 -3.80 1.98
N ARG A 572 -17.78 -3.06 1.36
CA ARG A 572 -18.12 -1.97 0.42
C ARG A 572 -18.77 -2.49 -0.85
N ALA A 573 -18.27 -3.60 -1.40
CA ALA A 573 -18.84 -4.21 -2.59
C ALA A 573 -20.29 -4.65 -2.36
N HIS A 574 -20.57 -5.32 -1.24
CA HIS A 574 -21.92 -5.73 -0.85
C HIS A 574 -22.86 -4.55 -0.64
N HIS A 575 -22.39 -3.46 -0.04
CA HIS A 575 -23.16 -2.22 0.09
C HIS A 575 -23.54 -1.57 -1.25
N LEU A 576 -22.78 -1.86 -2.31
CA LEU A 576 -23.08 -1.45 -3.69
C LEU A 576 -23.85 -2.53 -4.48
N GLY A 577 -24.27 -3.62 -3.83
CA GLY A 577 -24.99 -4.74 -4.46
C GLY A 577 -24.12 -5.63 -5.35
N MET A 578 -22.79 -5.59 -5.17
CA MET A 578 -21.85 -6.43 -5.93
C MET A 578 -21.51 -7.72 -5.16
N LYS A 579 -21.33 -8.84 -5.87
CA LYS A 579 -20.80 -10.09 -5.31
C LYS A 579 -19.27 -10.08 -5.27
N VAL A 580 -18.65 -10.87 -4.39
CA VAL A 580 -17.19 -10.91 -4.23
C VAL A 580 -16.63 -12.32 -4.35
N LEU A 581 -15.73 -12.50 -5.31
CA LEU A 581 -14.85 -13.66 -5.43
C LEU A 581 -13.59 -13.43 -4.59
N LEU A 582 -13.34 -14.26 -3.58
CA LEU A 582 -12.03 -14.35 -2.95
C LEU A 582 -11.15 -15.29 -3.78
N LYS A 583 -10.05 -14.77 -4.34
CA LYS A 583 -9.12 -15.54 -5.18
C LYS A 583 -7.70 -15.50 -4.62
N PRO A 584 -7.39 -16.29 -3.57
CA PRO A 584 -6.02 -16.41 -3.06
C PRO A 584 -5.08 -16.92 -4.14
N GLN A 585 -3.94 -16.27 -4.29
CA GLN A 585 -2.92 -16.61 -5.28
C GLN A 585 -1.56 -16.75 -4.61
N LEU A 586 -0.67 -17.56 -5.19
CA LEU A 586 0.72 -17.64 -4.75
C LEU A 586 1.60 -16.73 -5.58
N TRP A 587 2.63 -16.19 -4.95
CA TRP A 587 3.72 -15.47 -5.60
C TRP A 587 5.02 -16.20 -5.34
N VAL A 588 5.65 -16.70 -6.40
CA VAL A 588 7.00 -17.24 -6.33
C VAL A 588 7.99 -16.09 -6.47
N SER A 589 8.94 -16.01 -5.55
CA SER A 589 9.94 -14.93 -5.54
C SER A 589 10.63 -14.80 -6.89
N ARG A 590 10.96 -13.55 -7.27
CA ARG A 590 11.52 -13.19 -8.59
C ARG A 590 10.55 -13.35 -9.78
N GLY A 591 9.26 -13.61 -9.52
CA GLY A 591 8.23 -13.66 -10.57
C GLY A 591 8.26 -14.95 -11.39
N GLU A 592 8.76 -16.04 -10.82
CA GLU A 592 8.63 -17.37 -11.43
C GLU A 592 7.14 -17.76 -11.51
N PHE A 593 6.77 -18.42 -12.60
CA PHE A 593 5.39 -18.87 -12.81
C PHE A 593 4.98 -19.92 -11.77
N THR A 594 3.82 -19.75 -11.14
CA THR A 594 3.32 -20.65 -10.09
C THR A 594 3.06 -22.07 -10.59
N GLY A 595 2.75 -22.24 -11.87
CA GLY A 595 2.59 -23.57 -12.46
C GLY A 595 3.87 -24.40 -12.46
N ALA A 596 5.04 -23.78 -12.24
CA ALA A 596 6.31 -24.49 -12.08
C ALA A 596 6.47 -25.17 -10.71
N ILE A 597 5.60 -24.88 -9.72
CA ILE A 597 5.62 -25.54 -8.41
C ILE A 597 5.37 -27.03 -8.61
N LYS A 598 6.39 -27.86 -8.32
CA LYS A 598 6.35 -29.31 -8.53
C LYS A 598 7.28 -30.00 -7.53
N PHE A 599 6.87 -31.16 -7.04
CA PHE A 599 7.63 -31.95 -6.08
C PHE A 599 7.74 -33.40 -6.53
N GLU A 600 8.95 -33.81 -6.92
CA GLU A 600 9.23 -35.21 -7.30
C GLU A 600 9.29 -36.12 -6.07
N ASP A 601 9.80 -35.61 -4.95
CA ASP A 601 9.82 -36.28 -3.67
C ASP A 601 8.41 -36.28 -3.02
N PRO A 602 7.79 -37.45 -2.78
CA PRO A 602 6.49 -37.55 -2.10
C PRO A 602 6.45 -36.93 -0.71
N ALA A 603 7.54 -36.98 0.06
CA ALA A 603 7.57 -36.41 1.40
C ALA A 603 7.52 -34.88 1.35
N LYS A 604 8.29 -34.26 0.45
CA LYS A 604 8.25 -32.81 0.21
C LYS A 604 6.90 -32.37 -0.34
N ARG A 605 6.33 -33.15 -1.26
CA ARG A 605 4.97 -32.90 -1.76
C ARG A 605 3.96 -32.89 -0.62
N ALA A 606 3.98 -33.90 0.25
CA ALA A 606 3.07 -34.00 1.38
C ALA A 606 3.25 -32.82 2.35
N ALA A 607 4.49 -32.40 2.61
CA ALA A 607 4.79 -31.23 3.43
C ALA A 607 4.24 -29.94 2.81
N TRP A 608 4.49 -29.71 1.52
CA TRP A 608 3.94 -28.55 0.81
C TRP A 608 2.41 -28.56 0.76
N MET A 609 1.78 -29.70 0.47
CA MET A 609 0.31 -29.85 0.47
C MET A 609 -0.29 -29.56 1.84
N SER A 610 0.38 -29.95 2.92
CA SER A 610 -0.03 -29.61 4.29
C SER A 610 0.01 -28.09 4.53
N LYS A 611 1.05 -27.40 4.07
CA LYS A 611 1.15 -25.93 4.15
C LYS A 611 0.15 -25.22 3.25
N TYR A 612 -0.10 -25.75 2.06
CA TYR A 612 -1.13 -25.24 1.17
C TYR A 612 -2.53 -25.40 1.76
N ARG A 613 -2.80 -26.52 2.44
CA ARG A 613 -4.03 -26.73 3.21
C ARG A 613 -4.20 -25.68 4.30
N GLU A 614 -3.16 -25.40 5.09
CA GLU A 614 -3.20 -24.33 6.11
C GLU A 614 -3.53 -22.96 5.48
N PHE A 615 -2.86 -22.62 4.37
CA PHE A 615 -3.10 -21.41 3.58
C PHE A 615 -4.55 -21.29 3.12
N ILE A 616 -5.09 -22.30 2.43
CA ILE A 616 -6.42 -22.18 1.86
C ILE A 616 -7.52 -22.24 2.92
N LEU A 617 -7.32 -22.96 4.04
CA LEU A 617 -8.27 -22.97 5.16
C LEU A 617 -8.28 -21.67 5.95
N HIS A 618 -7.22 -20.88 5.93
CA HIS A 618 -7.25 -19.51 6.44
C HIS A 618 -8.23 -18.66 5.60
N TYR A 619 -8.05 -18.63 4.28
CA TYR A 619 -8.93 -17.87 3.39
C TYR A 619 -10.35 -18.42 3.32
N ALA A 620 -10.57 -19.72 3.50
CA ALA A 620 -11.91 -20.29 3.63
C ALA A 620 -12.63 -19.76 4.88
N ARG A 621 -11.93 -19.64 6.02
CA ARG A 621 -12.49 -19.03 7.24
C ARG A 621 -12.77 -17.55 7.05
N LEU A 622 -11.85 -16.82 6.41
CA LEU A 622 -12.06 -15.42 6.09
C LEU A 622 -13.27 -15.25 5.15
N ALA A 623 -13.41 -16.13 4.15
CA ALA A 623 -14.54 -16.15 3.22
C ALA A 623 -15.86 -16.37 3.96
N GLU A 624 -15.92 -17.34 4.87
CA GLU A 624 -17.11 -17.62 5.67
C GLU A 624 -17.47 -16.46 6.59
N LEU A 625 -16.49 -15.93 7.32
CA LEU A 625 -16.67 -14.84 8.27
C LEU A 625 -17.04 -13.50 7.61
N GLY A 626 -16.44 -13.22 6.45
CA GLY A 626 -16.66 -11.99 5.69
C GLY A 626 -17.83 -12.06 4.71
N GLY A 627 -18.48 -13.22 4.59
CA GLY A 627 -19.64 -13.41 3.71
C GLY A 627 -19.29 -13.41 2.22
N PHE A 628 -18.08 -13.80 1.82
CA PHE A 628 -17.69 -13.84 0.41
C PHE A 628 -18.59 -14.78 -0.41
N ASP A 629 -18.93 -14.37 -1.62
CA ASP A 629 -19.91 -15.05 -2.49
C ASP A 629 -19.34 -16.24 -3.27
N LEU A 630 -18.03 -16.27 -3.48
CA LEU A 630 -17.31 -17.34 -4.18
C LEU A 630 -15.87 -17.42 -3.66
N LEU A 631 -15.33 -18.63 -3.54
CA LEU A 631 -13.94 -18.87 -3.19
C LEU A 631 -13.22 -19.66 -4.28
N SER A 632 -12.10 -19.15 -4.79
CA SER A 632 -11.16 -19.96 -5.57
C SER A 632 -10.21 -20.70 -4.63
N ILE A 633 -10.18 -22.03 -4.69
CA ILE A 633 -9.33 -22.85 -3.82
C ILE A 633 -7.89 -23.00 -4.33
N GLY A 634 -7.61 -22.49 -5.53
CA GLY A 634 -6.28 -22.46 -6.12
C GLY A 634 -6.24 -21.69 -7.43
N THR A 635 -5.04 -21.26 -7.82
CA THR A 635 -4.82 -20.39 -8.98
C THR A 635 -3.52 -20.79 -9.68
N GLU A 636 -3.62 -21.36 -10.89
CA GLU A 636 -2.49 -21.68 -11.79
C GLU A 636 -1.37 -22.51 -11.15
N LEU A 637 -1.70 -23.66 -10.58
CA LEU A 637 -0.79 -24.58 -9.89
C LEU A 637 -0.55 -25.86 -10.72
N GLU A 638 -0.25 -25.70 -12.01
CA GLU A 638 -0.15 -26.79 -13.00
C GLU A 638 0.71 -27.98 -12.53
N GLY A 639 1.84 -27.73 -11.87
CA GLY A 639 2.74 -28.78 -11.44
C GLY A 639 2.20 -29.64 -10.28
N VAL A 640 1.12 -29.22 -9.61
CA VAL A 640 0.49 -29.96 -8.51
C VAL A 640 -0.97 -30.33 -8.73
N THR A 641 -1.65 -29.83 -9.76
CA THR A 641 -3.02 -30.29 -10.12
C THR A 641 -3.14 -31.77 -10.49
N PRO A 642 -2.11 -32.47 -10.98
CA PRO A 642 -2.20 -33.92 -11.22
C PRO A 642 -2.41 -34.76 -9.95
N TYR A 643 -2.14 -34.21 -8.76
CA TYR A 643 -2.28 -34.90 -7.46
C TYR A 643 -3.73 -34.87 -6.97
N GLU A 644 -4.60 -35.58 -7.68
CA GLU A 644 -6.07 -35.53 -7.51
C GLU A 644 -6.53 -35.86 -6.08
N GLU A 645 -5.95 -36.89 -5.44
CA GLU A 645 -6.34 -37.29 -4.09
C GLU A 645 -6.07 -36.20 -3.06
N GLU A 646 -4.91 -35.54 -3.15
CA GLU A 646 -4.56 -34.42 -2.29
C GLU A 646 -5.54 -33.25 -2.47
N TRP A 647 -5.91 -32.92 -3.71
CA TRP A 647 -6.91 -31.88 -3.99
C TRP A 647 -8.30 -32.23 -3.48
N ARG A 648 -8.75 -33.48 -3.64
CA ARG A 648 -10.05 -33.91 -3.11
C ARG A 648 -10.11 -33.83 -1.58
N ARG A 649 -9.01 -34.12 -0.88
CA ARG A 649 -8.91 -33.91 0.58
C ARG A 649 -9.01 -32.43 0.94
N ILE A 650 -8.28 -31.56 0.24
CA ILE A 650 -8.35 -30.10 0.43
C ILE A 650 -9.77 -29.59 0.18
N ILE A 651 -10.42 -30.01 -0.91
CA ILE A 651 -11.80 -29.64 -1.23
C ILE A 651 -12.75 -30.03 -0.09
N ALA A 652 -12.65 -31.27 0.41
CA ALA A 652 -13.46 -31.74 1.52
C ALA A 652 -13.20 -30.93 2.81
N ASP A 653 -11.96 -30.56 3.09
CA ASP A 653 -11.62 -29.71 4.24
C ASP A 653 -12.18 -28.28 4.07
N VAL A 654 -12.06 -27.68 2.88
CA VAL A 654 -12.60 -26.35 2.57
C VAL A 654 -14.13 -26.34 2.73
N ARG A 655 -14.82 -27.36 2.24
CA ARG A 655 -16.29 -27.49 2.37
C ARG A 655 -16.79 -27.64 3.80
N ARG A 656 -15.95 -28.06 4.75
CA ARG A 656 -16.30 -28.06 6.19
C ARG A 656 -16.24 -26.67 6.82
N VAL A 657 -15.46 -25.77 6.22
CA VAL A 657 -15.24 -24.40 6.71
C VAL A 657 -16.13 -23.40 6.00
N TYR A 658 -16.12 -23.43 4.67
CA TYR A 658 -16.81 -22.47 3.82
C TYR A 658 -17.99 -23.13 3.13
N HIS A 659 -19.16 -22.52 3.32
CA HIS A 659 -20.46 -23.09 2.92
C HIS A 659 -21.01 -22.46 1.64
N GLY A 660 -20.23 -21.59 0.98
CA GLY A 660 -20.58 -21.05 -0.33
C GLY A 660 -20.01 -21.85 -1.50
N PRO A 661 -20.22 -21.36 -2.73
CA PRO A 661 -19.68 -22.00 -3.91
C PRO A 661 -18.15 -21.86 -3.99
N ILE A 662 -17.47 -22.91 -4.41
CA ILE A 662 -16.02 -22.97 -4.60
C ILE A 662 -15.67 -23.31 -6.04
N THR A 663 -14.51 -22.85 -6.49
CA THR A 663 -13.93 -23.18 -7.80
C THR A 663 -12.42 -23.26 -7.71
N TYR A 664 -11.75 -23.53 -8.84
CA TYR A 664 -10.31 -23.49 -9.01
C TYR A 664 -10.00 -22.66 -10.26
N ALA A 665 -9.13 -21.65 -10.14
CA ALA A 665 -8.74 -20.77 -11.23
C ALA A 665 -7.61 -21.43 -12.04
N ALA A 666 -7.96 -22.32 -12.96
CA ALA A 666 -6.98 -23.03 -13.79
C ALA A 666 -6.33 -22.10 -14.80
N ASN A 667 -5.05 -22.31 -15.09
CA ASN A 667 -4.42 -21.72 -16.25
C ASN A 667 -5.10 -22.24 -17.54
N TRP A 668 -5.03 -21.42 -18.57
CA TRP A 668 -5.50 -21.81 -19.91
C TRP A 668 -4.67 -22.96 -20.48
N GLY A 669 -5.17 -23.58 -21.54
CA GLY A 669 -4.48 -24.66 -22.23
C GLY A 669 -4.61 -26.01 -21.50
N LYS A 670 -3.46 -26.60 -21.14
CA LYS A 670 -3.43 -27.99 -20.67
C LYS A 670 -4.05 -28.16 -19.28
N GLU A 671 -3.90 -27.18 -18.39
CA GLU A 671 -4.30 -27.35 -16.99
C GLU A 671 -5.81 -27.59 -16.85
N ILE A 672 -6.64 -26.68 -17.36
CA ILE A 672 -8.11 -26.79 -17.30
C ILE A 672 -8.64 -28.13 -17.85
N GLU A 673 -8.02 -28.65 -18.91
CA GLU A 673 -8.41 -29.91 -19.56
C GLU A 673 -7.99 -31.15 -18.77
N SER A 674 -6.94 -31.02 -17.95
CA SER A 674 -6.30 -32.12 -17.25
C SER A 674 -6.83 -32.34 -15.83
N ILE A 675 -7.42 -31.31 -15.20
CA ILE A 675 -7.99 -31.41 -13.86
C ILE A 675 -9.10 -32.46 -13.83
N ARG A 676 -9.02 -33.37 -12.85
CA ARG A 676 -9.94 -34.52 -12.69
C ARG A 676 -10.93 -34.39 -11.54
N PHE A 677 -10.86 -33.30 -10.78
CA PHE A 677 -11.67 -33.06 -9.59
C PHE A 677 -12.72 -31.95 -9.79
N TRP A 678 -13.03 -31.57 -11.04
CA TRP A 678 -14.06 -30.57 -11.34
C TRP A 678 -15.46 -30.97 -10.84
N ASP A 679 -15.74 -32.27 -10.73
CA ASP A 679 -16.99 -32.80 -10.17
C ASP A 679 -17.23 -32.34 -8.72
N ALA A 680 -16.15 -32.15 -7.96
CA ALA A 680 -16.17 -31.72 -6.56
C ALA A 680 -16.20 -30.19 -6.37
N LEU A 681 -16.26 -29.42 -7.45
CA LEU A 681 -16.34 -27.96 -7.47
C LEU A 681 -17.69 -27.49 -8.05
N ASP A 682 -18.03 -26.21 -7.85
CA ASP A 682 -19.31 -25.66 -8.35
C ASP A 682 -19.19 -25.05 -9.74
N TYR A 683 -17.99 -24.60 -10.12
CA TYR A 683 -17.67 -24.09 -11.46
C TYR A 683 -16.43 -24.78 -12.02
N VAL A 684 -16.44 -25.02 -13.33
CA VAL A 684 -15.21 -25.11 -14.12
C VAL A 684 -14.73 -23.68 -14.36
N SER A 685 -13.50 -23.34 -13.99
CA SER A 685 -13.01 -21.97 -14.16
C SER A 685 -11.63 -21.91 -14.81
N VAL A 686 -11.38 -20.79 -15.48
CA VAL A 686 -10.11 -20.54 -16.20
C VAL A 686 -9.67 -19.09 -16.09
N ASN A 687 -8.36 -18.90 -16.00
CA ASN A 687 -7.68 -17.65 -16.31
C ASN A 687 -7.42 -17.62 -17.82
N ASN A 688 -8.34 -16.97 -18.54
CA ASN A 688 -8.48 -17.04 -19.99
C ASN A 688 -7.51 -16.11 -20.72
N TYR A 689 -6.29 -16.60 -20.96
CA TYR A 689 -5.25 -15.91 -21.75
C TYR A 689 -4.96 -16.60 -23.09
N TYR A 690 -5.95 -17.29 -23.68
CA TYR A 690 -5.81 -17.89 -25.00
C TYR A 690 -5.61 -16.82 -26.10
N PRO A 691 -4.66 -17.01 -27.03
CA PRO A 691 -4.49 -16.13 -28.19
C PRO A 691 -5.74 -16.05 -29.06
N LEU A 692 -6.15 -14.83 -29.41
CA LEU A 692 -7.29 -14.61 -30.32
C LEU A 692 -6.89 -14.61 -31.79
N ALA A 693 -5.62 -14.32 -32.10
CA ALA A 693 -5.07 -14.36 -33.45
C ALA A 693 -3.56 -14.64 -33.41
N GLU A 694 -3.01 -15.16 -34.51
CA GLU A 694 -1.56 -15.41 -34.65
C GLU A 694 -0.74 -14.12 -34.81
N LYS A 695 -1.36 -13.05 -35.33
CA LYS A 695 -0.73 -11.77 -35.61
C LYS A 695 -1.46 -10.64 -34.88
N PRO A 696 -0.75 -9.55 -34.50
CA PRO A 696 -1.37 -8.36 -33.93
C PRO A 696 -2.48 -7.82 -34.82
N SER A 697 -3.63 -7.50 -34.25
CA SER A 697 -4.75 -6.89 -34.97
C SER A 697 -5.64 -6.05 -34.07
N ALA A 698 -6.03 -4.87 -34.56
CA ALA A 698 -7.02 -4.00 -33.93
C ALA A 698 -8.44 -4.18 -34.52
N ARG A 699 -8.67 -5.24 -35.30
CA ARG A 699 -9.95 -5.50 -35.95
C ARG A 699 -10.67 -6.66 -35.29
N VAL A 700 -11.89 -6.41 -34.80
CA VAL A 700 -12.72 -7.42 -34.12
C VAL A 700 -12.95 -8.63 -35.01
N GLU A 701 -13.14 -8.43 -36.32
CA GLU A 701 -13.41 -9.48 -37.29
C GLU A 701 -12.24 -10.46 -37.44
N GLU A 702 -11.01 -10.01 -37.15
CA GLU A 702 -9.80 -10.85 -37.22
C GLU A 702 -9.54 -11.59 -35.90
N LEU A 703 -10.08 -11.11 -34.78
CA LEU A 703 -9.93 -11.71 -33.44
C LEU A 703 -11.09 -12.65 -33.07
N LEU A 704 -12.30 -12.36 -33.55
CA LEU A 704 -13.52 -13.09 -33.21
C LEU A 704 -13.46 -14.60 -33.55
N PRO A 705 -12.94 -15.05 -34.71
CA PRO A 705 -12.84 -16.48 -35.00
C PRO A 705 -12.00 -17.25 -33.98
N GLY A 706 -10.92 -16.64 -33.46
CA GLY A 706 -10.14 -17.24 -32.38
C GLY A 706 -10.92 -17.32 -31.08
N ALA A 707 -11.64 -16.25 -30.71
CA ALA A 707 -12.50 -16.24 -29.52
C ALA A 707 -13.61 -17.31 -29.60
N GLU A 708 -14.27 -17.46 -30.76
CA GLU A 708 -15.31 -18.48 -31.00
C GLU A 708 -14.77 -19.90 -30.90
N ARG A 709 -13.60 -20.17 -31.48
CA ARG A 709 -12.90 -21.46 -31.35
C ARG A 709 -12.66 -21.82 -29.89
N TRP A 710 -12.22 -20.87 -29.07
CA TRP A 710 -12.02 -21.12 -27.64
C TRP A 710 -13.34 -21.27 -26.89
N ALA A 711 -14.39 -20.55 -27.27
CA ALA A 711 -15.73 -20.75 -26.72
C ALA A 711 -16.25 -22.18 -26.96
N GLU A 712 -16.07 -22.73 -28.17
CA GLU A 712 -16.44 -24.12 -28.46
C GLU A 712 -15.66 -25.12 -27.61
N ARG A 713 -14.34 -24.94 -27.52
CA ARG A 713 -13.45 -25.84 -26.76
C ARG A 713 -13.76 -25.81 -25.26
N LEU A 714 -13.96 -24.63 -24.69
CA LEU A 714 -14.30 -24.44 -23.28
C LEU A 714 -15.73 -24.91 -22.98
N GLY A 715 -16.66 -24.71 -23.91
CA GLY A 715 -18.01 -25.28 -23.86
C GLY A 715 -17.97 -26.81 -23.77
N ALA A 716 -17.13 -27.47 -24.57
CA ALA A 716 -16.96 -28.93 -24.48
C ALA A 716 -16.48 -29.38 -23.09
N THR A 717 -15.57 -28.64 -22.46
CA THR A 717 -15.14 -28.91 -21.07
C THR A 717 -16.28 -28.72 -20.08
N SER A 718 -17.03 -27.62 -20.19
CA SER A 718 -18.22 -27.38 -19.34
C SER A 718 -19.25 -28.51 -19.47
N HIS A 719 -19.56 -28.94 -20.70
CA HIS A 719 -20.48 -30.04 -20.96
C HIS A 719 -19.95 -31.38 -20.45
N ARG A 720 -18.65 -31.66 -20.59
CA ARG A 720 -18.05 -32.90 -20.06
C ARG A 720 -18.25 -33.04 -18.55
N TRP A 721 -18.11 -31.95 -17.81
CA TRP A 721 -18.22 -31.95 -16.35
C TRP A 721 -19.62 -31.65 -15.83
N GLN A 722 -20.54 -31.21 -16.71
CA GLN A 722 -21.89 -30.77 -16.33
C GLN A 722 -21.85 -29.65 -15.28
N LYS A 723 -20.92 -28.69 -15.46
CA LYS A 723 -20.73 -27.53 -14.58
C LYS A 723 -20.70 -26.25 -15.39
N PRO A 724 -21.26 -25.14 -14.88
CA PRO A 724 -21.09 -23.85 -15.52
C PRO A 724 -19.61 -23.45 -15.60
N LEU A 725 -19.28 -22.66 -16.61
CA LEU A 725 -17.94 -22.13 -16.82
C LEU A 725 -17.84 -20.66 -16.38
N LEU A 726 -16.76 -20.32 -15.68
CA LEU A 726 -16.47 -18.96 -15.24
C LEU A 726 -15.05 -18.54 -15.64
N PHE A 727 -14.89 -17.31 -16.12
CA PHE A 727 -13.57 -16.71 -16.27
C PHE A 727 -13.16 -16.05 -14.96
N THR A 728 -12.37 -16.74 -14.14
CA THR A 728 -11.78 -16.19 -12.90
C THR A 728 -10.71 -15.13 -13.18
N GLU A 729 -10.26 -15.06 -14.43
CA GLU A 729 -9.42 -14.00 -14.98
C GLU A 729 -9.57 -13.96 -16.50
N VAL A 730 -9.56 -12.78 -17.10
CA VAL A 730 -9.40 -12.59 -18.55
C VAL A 730 -8.85 -11.19 -18.79
N GLY A 731 -7.92 -11.04 -19.72
CA GLY A 731 -7.33 -9.73 -19.97
C GLY A 731 -6.40 -9.72 -21.17
N TYR A 732 -6.16 -8.52 -21.69
CA TYR A 732 -5.26 -8.26 -22.80
C TYR A 732 -4.47 -6.97 -22.48
N PRO A 733 -3.13 -6.97 -22.53
CA PRO A 733 -2.36 -5.75 -22.34
C PRO A 733 -2.53 -4.83 -23.55
N SER A 734 -2.49 -3.51 -23.35
CA SER A 734 -2.62 -2.53 -24.43
C SER A 734 -1.32 -2.28 -25.19
N VAL A 735 -0.68 -3.37 -25.61
CA VAL A 735 0.52 -3.38 -26.45
C VAL A 735 0.20 -4.07 -27.77
N ARG A 736 0.98 -3.75 -28.81
CA ARG A 736 0.89 -4.45 -30.09
C ARG A 736 1.17 -5.95 -29.89
N GLY A 737 0.25 -6.80 -30.35
CA GLY A 737 0.28 -8.24 -30.15
C GLY A 737 -0.29 -8.70 -28.80
N GLY A 738 -0.92 -7.81 -28.03
CA GLY A 738 -1.60 -8.14 -26.79
C GLY A 738 -2.74 -9.14 -26.98
N ALA A 739 -3.41 -9.16 -28.14
CA ALA A 739 -4.43 -10.16 -28.45
C ALA A 739 -3.84 -11.52 -28.87
N SER A 740 -2.61 -11.52 -29.40
CA SER A 740 -1.88 -12.72 -29.84
C SER A 740 -1.06 -13.39 -28.73
N GLN A 741 -0.60 -12.62 -27.74
CA GLN A 741 0.09 -13.14 -26.55
C GLN A 741 -0.48 -12.49 -25.30
N PRO A 742 -1.72 -12.87 -24.89
CA PRO A 742 -2.45 -12.19 -23.84
C PRO A 742 -1.78 -12.22 -22.47
N TRP A 743 -0.87 -13.17 -22.22
CA TRP A 743 -0.12 -13.28 -20.96
C TRP A 743 1.12 -12.35 -20.88
N PHE A 744 1.49 -11.66 -21.96
CA PHE A 744 2.79 -10.98 -22.08
C PHE A 744 2.69 -9.45 -22.17
N GLU A 745 2.85 -8.78 -21.03
CA GLU A 745 2.87 -7.31 -20.91
C GLU A 745 4.25 -6.71 -21.27
N ASP A 746 4.66 -6.84 -22.52
CA ASP A 746 5.93 -6.28 -23.00
C ASP A 746 5.75 -4.88 -23.57
N ARG A 747 6.11 -3.90 -22.74
CA ARG A 747 6.03 -2.47 -23.05
C ARG A 747 6.93 -2.02 -24.20
N THR A 748 7.89 -2.86 -24.65
CA THR A 748 8.77 -2.52 -25.77
C THR A 748 8.11 -2.72 -27.14
N ARG A 749 6.97 -3.43 -27.21
CA ARG A 749 6.26 -3.74 -28.47
C ARG A 749 5.50 -2.56 -29.08
N GLY A 750 5.45 -1.44 -28.37
CA GLY A 750 4.63 -0.29 -28.73
C GLY A 750 3.20 -0.41 -28.21
N LEU A 751 2.58 0.74 -27.97
CA LEU A 751 1.23 0.86 -27.44
C LEU A 751 0.18 0.57 -28.52
N ASP A 752 -0.83 -0.23 -28.20
CA ASP A 752 -2.01 -0.42 -29.05
C ASP A 752 -3.29 -0.56 -28.20
N LEU A 753 -3.96 0.57 -27.98
CA LEU A 753 -5.20 0.63 -27.20
C LEU A 753 -6.40 0.05 -27.95
N GLN A 754 -6.36 0.06 -29.29
CA GLN A 754 -7.45 -0.41 -30.13
C GLN A 754 -7.41 -1.93 -30.26
N GLU A 755 -6.22 -2.55 -30.30
CA GLU A 755 -6.05 -3.99 -30.17
C GLU A 755 -6.63 -4.51 -28.85
N GLN A 756 -6.36 -3.83 -27.73
CA GLN A 756 -6.99 -4.18 -26.45
C GLN A 756 -8.53 -4.10 -26.53
N ALA A 757 -9.08 -3.00 -27.05
CA ALA A 757 -10.53 -2.83 -27.15
C ALA A 757 -11.19 -3.87 -28.09
N ALA A 758 -10.54 -4.18 -29.22
CA ALA A 758 -11.01 -5.19 -30.16
C ALA A 758 -11.02 -6.60 -29.53
N ALA A 759 -10.01 -6.93 -28.72
CA ALA A 759 -9.94 -8.21 -28.00
C ALA A 759 -11.05 -8.35 -26.94
N TYR A 760 -11.35 -7.26 -26.22
CA TYR A 760 -12.48 -7.22 -25.29
C TYR A 760 -13.80 -7.46 -26.03
N GLU A 761 -14.04 -6.75 -27.13
CA GLU A 761 -15.26 -6.88 -27.95
C GLU A 761 -15.43 -8.30 -28.52
N ALA A 762 -14.37 -8.88 -29.09
CA ALA A 762 -14.36 -10.25 -29.60
C ALA A 762 -14.70 -11.27 -28.51
N THR A 763 -14.13 -11.10 -27.32
CA THR A 763 -14.39 -11.97 -26.16
C THR A 763 -15.85 -11.88 -25.71
N PHE A 764 -16.39 -10.68 -25.57
CA PHE A 764 -17.80 -10.51 -25.19
C PHE A 764 -18.75 -11.18 -26.20
N ARG A 765 -18.54 -10.96 -27.51
CA ARG A 765 -19.37 -11.55 -28.57
C ARG A 765 -19.36 -13.08 -28.56
N ALA A 766 -18.19 -13.69 -28.38
CA ALA A 766 -18.05 -15.15 -28.45
C ALA A 766 -18.67 -15.89 -27.25
N PHE A 767 -18.63 -15.28 -26.06
CA PHE A 767 -18.95 -15.97 -24.81
C PHE A 767 -20.28 -15.56 -24.16
N CYS A 768 -20.68 -14.28 -24.18
CA CYS A 768 -21.82 -13.81 -23.36
C CYS A 768 -23.18 -14.37 -23.77
N SER A 769 -23.34 -14.90 -24.98
CA SER A 769 -24.56 -15.55 -25.46
C SER A 769 -24.62 -17.04 -25.10
N ARG A 770 -23.56 -17.62 -24.53
CA ARG A 770 -23.46 -19.05 -24.26
C ARG A 770 -24.13 -19.39 -22.92
N PRO A 771 -25.12 -20.30 -22.87
CA PRO A 771 -25.88 -20.59 -21.65
C PRO A 771 -25.05 -21.25 -20.54
N TRP A 772 -23.97 -21.95 -20.90
CA TRP A 772 -23.04 -22.58 -19.97
C TRP A 772 -22.05 -21.58 -19.35
N PHE A 773 -21.95 -20.37 -19.89
CA PHE A 773 -21.01 -19.36 -19.42
C PHE A 773 -21.64 -18.45 -18.37
N ARG A 774 -20.95 -18.27 -17.24
CA ARG A 774 -21.45 -17.50 -16.08
C ARG A 774 -20.74 -16.18 -15.85
N GLY A 775 -19.87 -15.76 -16.77
CA GLY A 775 -19.28 -14.44 -16.76
C GLY A 775 -17.79 -14.44 -16.50
N MET A 776 -17.27 -13.29 -16.08
CA MET A 776 -15.84 -13.00 -16.14
C MET A 776 -15.37 -11.98 -15.12
N PHE A 777 -14.07 -12.03 -14.81
CA PHE A 777 -13.36 -11.02 -14.01
C PHE A 777 -12.20 -10.44 -14.81
N TRP A 778 -12.34 -9.20 -15.30
CA TRP A 778 -11.31 -8.56 -16.12
C TRP A 778 -10.05 -8.23 -15.32
N TRP A 779 -8.91 -8.72 -15.78
CA TRP A 779 -7.59 -8.37 -15.26
C TRP A 779 -7.08 -7.09 -15.92
N LYS A 780 -6.67 -6.05 -15.18
CA LYS A 780 -6.96 -5.82 -13.75
C LYS A 780 -7.26 -4.36 -13.47
N TRP A 781 -7.88 -4.10 -12.33
CA TRP A 781 -8.20 -2.75 -11.89
C TRP A 781 -7.55 -2.41 -10.55
N PRO A 782 -6.63 -1.45 -10.50
CA PRO A 782 -5.90 -1.11 -9.29
C PRO A 782 -6.75 -0.32 -8.30
N SER A 783 -6.73 -0.75 -7.03
CA SER A 783 -7.49 -0.11 -5.92
C SER A 783 -7.05 1.32 -5.59
N ASN A 784 -5.85 1.73 -6.00
CA ASN A 784 -5.39 3.11 -5.86
C ASN A 784 -5.90 4.04 -6.97
N GLY A 785 -6.61 3.53 -7.98
CA GLY A 785 -7.08 4.31 -9.12
C GLY A 785 -5.96 4.92 -9.97
N LEU A 786 -4.74 4.38 -9.89
CA LEU A 786 -3.60 4.82 -10.71
C LEU A 786 -3.44 3.93 -11.95
N GLY A 787 -2.72 4.43 -12.95
CA GLY A 787 -2.60 3.75 -14.24
C GLY A 787 -3.84 3.92 -15.12
N GLY A 788 -3.74 3.32 -16.31
CA GLY A 788 -4.68 3.54 -17.39
C GLY A 788 -4.41 4.80 -18.20
N GLY A 789 -5.30 5.10 -19.14
CA GLY A 789 -5.17 6.26 -20.03
C GLY A 789 -4.34 5.99 -21.30
N PRO A 790 -4.16 7.02 -22.14
CA PRO A 790 -3.68 6.86 -23.52
C PRO A 790 -2.18 6.56 -23.65
N GLN A 791 -1.44 6.46 -22.55
CA GLN A 791 0.00 6.15 -22.54
C GLN A 791 0.33 4.89 -21.73
N ASP A 792 -0.68 4.24 -21.19
CA ASP A 792 -0.50 3.08 -20.32
C ASP A 792 -0.62 1.80 -21.13
N ALA A 793 0.43 0.98 -21.10
CA ALA A 793 0.54 -0.29 -21.82
C ALA A 793 0.06 -1.52 -21.02
N SER A 794 -0.38 -1.32 -19.78
CA SER A 794 -0.77 -2.41 -18.89
C SER A 794 -2.14 -2.99 -19.23
N TYR A 795 -2.50 -4.07 -18.53
CA TYR A 795 -3.79 -4.75 -18.64
C TYR A 795 -5.01 -3.89 -18.31
N THR A 796 -4.86 -2.86 -17.48
CA THR A 796 -6.04 -2.14 -17.00
C THR A 796 -6.80 -1.48 -18.15
N PRO A 797 -8.13 -1.66 -18.28
CA PRO A 797 -8.93 -0.98 -19.29
C PRO A 797 -9.18 0.48 -18.92
N ARG A 798 -8.88 0.89 -17.69
CA ARG A 798 -9.19 2.19 -17.13
C ARG A 798 -8.74 3.35 -18.03
N ARG A 799 -9.66 4.26 -18.34
CA ARG A 799 -9.48 5.44 -19.20
C ARG A 799 -8.92 5.09 -20.59
N LYS A 800 -9.17 3.88 -21.08
CA LYS A 800 -8.85 3.41 -22.44
C LYS A 800 -10.15 3.06 -23.17
N PRO A 801 -10.12 2.91 -24.51
CA PRO A 801 -11.30 2.50 -25.27
C PRO A 801 -11.93 1.17 -24.78
N ALA A 802 -11.13 0.27 -24.21
CA ALA A 802 -11.62 -0.97 -23.62
C ALA A 802 -12.59 -0.76 -22.43
N GLU A 803 -12.46 0.33 -21.66
CA GLU A 803 -13.41 0.64 -20.58
C GLU A 803 -14.82 0.89 -21.13
N GLU A 804 -14.93 1.62 -22.25
CA GLU A 804 -16.23 1.89 -22.88
C GLU A 804 -16.86 0.62 -23.43
N ILE A 805 -16.06 -0.33 -23.94
CA ILE A 805 -16.53 -1.66 -24.33
C ILE A 805 -17.12 -2.40 -23.11
N VAL A 806 -16.39 -2.42 -21.98
CA VAL A 806 -16.89 -3.03 -20.74
C VAL A 806 -18.20 -2.38 -20.29
N ARG A 807 -18.26 -1.05 -20.24
CA ARG A 807 -19.46 -0.28 -19.86
C ARG A 807 -20.64 -0.63 -20.76
N ALA A 808 -20.46 -0.65 -22.08
CA ALA A 808 -21.52 -0.95 -23.04
C ALA A 808 -22.07 -2.38 -22.86
N TRP A 809 -21.20 -3.38 -22.73
CA TRP A 809 -21.63 -4.77 -22.55
C TRP A 809 -22.27 -5.03 -21.19
N PHE A 810 -21.66 -4.54 -20.11
CA PHE A 810 -22.17 -4.79 -18.77
C PHE A 810 -23.51 -4.10 -18.52
N THR A 811 -23.70 -2.88 -19.02
CA THR A 811 -25.00 -2.19 -18.93
C THR A 811 -26.06 -2.87 -19.79
N ARG A 812 -25.72 -3.35 -20.99
CA ARG A 812 -26.63 -4.16 -21.82
C ARG A 812 -27.06 -5.44 -21.11
N LEU A 813 -26.11 -6.25 -20.64
CA LEU A 813 -26.39 -7.51 -19.93
C LEU A 813 -27.24 -7.29 -18.66
N ALA A 814 -27.01 -6.19 -17.95
CA ALA A 814 -27.83 -5.81 -16.80
C ALA A 814 -29.29 -5.50 -17.17
N ARG A 815 -29.56 -4.91 -18.34
CA ARG A 815 -30.91 -4.67 -18.85
C ARG A 815 -31.58 -5.98 -19.28
N ASP A 816 -30.87 -6.81 -20.03
CA ASP A 816 -31.39 -8.09 -20.52
C ASP A 816 -31.77 -9.02 -19.35
N SER A 817 -31.00 -8.99 -18.26
CA SER A 817 -31.31 -9.74 -17.02
C SER A 817 -32.56 -9.25 -16.28
N LYS A 818 -32.93 -7.97 -16.41
CA LYS A 818 -34.14 -7.42 -15.76
C LYS A 818 -35.40 -7.77 -16.54
N VAL A 819 -35.33 -7.73 -17.87
CA VAL A 819 -36.46 -8.09 -18.75
C VAL A 819 -36.83 -9.56 -18.56
N SER A 820 -35.83 -10.45 -18.52
CA SER A 820 -36.07 -11.89 -18.28
C SER A 820 -36.66 -12.17 -16.89
N ALA A 821 -36.31 -11.39 -15.87
CA ALA A 821 -36.88 -11.51 -14.52
C ALA A 821 -38.33 -11.01 -14.43
N SER A 822 -38.72 -10.01 -15.23
CA SER A 822 -40.10 -9.50 -15.26
C SER A 822 -41.08 -10.35 -16.10
N GLU A 823 -40.55 -11.20 -16.98
CA GLU A 823 -41.33 -12.10 -17.85
C GLU A 823 -41.40 -13.55 -17.33
N ALA A 824 -40.81 -13.83 -16.15
CA ALA A 824 -40.95 -15.11 -15.48
C ALA A 824 -42.33 -15.20 -14.79
N PRO A 825 -43.15 -16.23 -15.09
CA PRO A 825 -44.52 -16.36 -14.57
C PRO A 825 -44.60 -16.64 -13.06
#